data_AF-A0A8S3TUS1-F1
#
_entry.id   AF-A0A8S3TUS1-F1
#
_cell.length_a   1.000
_cell.length_b   1.000
_cell.length_c   1.000
_cell.angle_alpha   90.00
_cell.angle_beta   90.00
_cell.angle_gamma   90.00
#
_symmetry.space_group_name_H-M   'P 1'
#
loop_
_entity.id
_entity.type
_entity.pdbx_description
1 polymer ?
#
loop_
_entity_poly.entity_id
_entity_poly.type
_entity_poly.pdbx_seq_one_letter_code
_entity_poly.pdbx_strand_id
1 'polypeptide(L)'
;MLEEYAVNIDAEMIRSVDSSSCELLGNLSYAFQKASEGILSIQSVMAIAFLRKFLKTYADILKSNNYDTSTVELLSTPINSLLCITEENTFSYLLTSELLHFLMKTFEKITGQEKIEFVCRRIGQSIPAIQDVSWNIDRLEMYHVFNPFCQYVDQNQYENCLEQVASIKHSTNKLLDIMSKPSDNTFVLLCVIAQKFYMHKCLKESTDSEHELASRLVSLFEKSNFSSDMKSVFSHLLGGTHFKLNIFELSVAVMPPIYHMVSVMLHMTGAILSGGCKENIWYKLLKAPNQFTKLFIPLMDICSLQKWKNWSKILMKIQPVSINVLQILAYSSITSCLGFGLAEEEHFKDLFKMSGEVVLKAVGVAQFPKITENKVSEIVVEQLGHYWQNLQSILQLSFGDICLLLHRIIFLSRDLLFGRYKICLTENCIEDLLTSHTLIIEKVLRNRIMHLQEMRRTDFSLDKHKSTEDCVLEIVPCHYDVDFQNAVLLFRSPASPTLDLLMIDIQLRENKSMFGLLDLVLKNINKLALPQNIMPLIRWHLCVITYGSYRYRKVEFKDMTCDKFISGEIDDTRRDILRKAFDDFTETWNNIKSVENIDMFGSSHTIENMELMCPTVKMGACTILDDQSVFKEKNGAKSDVTADLSIVDYLEQYKTVTGMVSGVFRNLFPEDVRLCHIVDMYRWLEEINGDIVVDSLELQYRKQLRKDDRDRLSTAQADNIKYLEKLDHTLKVFVHRSLSLKSQDIRLGQPLIDYILDEDLWWEGDLVKGQVMVGESSKPLEDIVSSQILVENIFDIIQLVRKAIEASKLKDVRIADIASSYQTTRPKEQQKRRGRKTKGTFRS
;
A
#
# COMPACT_ATOMS: atom_id res chain seq x y z
N MET A 1 23.73 16.41 25.94
CA MET A 1 24.95 16.41 25.12
C MET A 1 24.91 15.37 23.99
N LEU A 2 25.66 14.26 23.96
CA LEU A 2 25.74 13.40 22.74
C LEU A 2 24.36 12.93 22.22
N GLU A 3 23.47 12.48 23.10
CA GLU A 3 22.08 12.09 22.75
C GLU A 3 21.28 13.25 22.14
N GLU A 4 21.32 14.41 22.78
CA GLU A 4 20.65 15.66 22.42
C GLU A 4 21.14 16.23 21.07
N TYR A 5 22.46 16.21 20.82
CA TYR A 5 23.04 16.60 19.54
C TYR A 5 22.80 15.53 18.45
N ALA A 6 22.78 14.24 18.80
CA ALA A 6 22.39 13.18 17.86
C ALA A 6 20.93 13.34 17.41
N VAL A 7 20.02 13.83 18.26
CA VAL A 7 18.66 14.23 17.83
C VAL A 7 18.71 15.49 16.96
N ASN A 8 19.50 16.50 17.32
CA ASN A 8 19.37 17.86 16.75
C ASN A 8 20.31 18.24 15.59
N ILE A 9 21.34 17.46 15.22
CA ILE A 9 22.15 17.79 14.01
C ILE A 9 21.27 17.81 12.76
N ASP A 10 21.21 18.95 12.06
CA ASP A 10 20.56 19.13 10.77
C ASP A 10 21.49 19.83 9.76
N ALA A 11 20.96 20.12 8.56
CA ALA A 11 21.74 20.74 7.48
C ALA A 11 21.94 22.25 7.65
N GLU A 12 21.12 22.94 8.45
CA GLU A 12 21.26 24.37 8.72
C GLU A 12 22.34 24.59 9.78
N MET A 13 22.32 23.81 10.87
CA MET A 13 23.34 23.78 11.92
C MET A 13 24.75 23.52 11.37
N ILE A 14 24.89 22.64 10.36
CA ILE A 14 26.18 22.35 9.72
C ILE A 14 26.57 23.44 8.70
N ARG A 15 25.61 24.15 8.09
CA ARG A 15 25.88 25.30 7.20
C ARG A 15 26.23 26.58 7.98
N SER A 16 25.74 26.74 9.21
CA SER A 16 26.03 27.88 10.09
C SER A 16 27.38 27.77 10.85
N VAL A 17 28.31 26.94 10.37
CA VAL A 17 29.62 26.71 11.02
C VAL A 17 30.62 27.80 10.62
N ASP A 18 30.34 29.01 11.13
CA ASP A 18 31.30 30.12 11.21
C ASP A 18 32.31 29.87 12.36
N SER A 19 33.06 30.91 12.78
CA SER A 19 34.11 30.84 13.80
C SER A 19 33.67 30.45 15.23
N SER A 20 32.39 30.15 15.44
CA SER A 20 31.86 29.39 16.59
C SER A 20 32.14 27.88 16.53
N SER A 21 32.76 27.40 15.44
CA SER A 21 33.01 26.00 15.07
C SER A 21 33.65 25.09 16.13
N CYS A 22 34.32 25.64 17.15
CA CYS A 22 34.98 24.88 18.22
C CYS A 22 34.08 23.84 18.92
N GLU A 23 32.79 24.11 19.13
CA GLU A 23 31.92 23.15 19.85
C GLU A 23 31.58 21.92 19.01
N LEU A 24 31.19 22.09 17.74
CA LEU A 24 30.86 20.97 16.86
C LEU A 24 32.09 20.08 16.61
N LEU A 25 33.26 20.69 16.44
CA LEU A 25 34.54 19.98 16.28
C LEU A 25 35.00 19.30 17.57
N GLY A 26 34.78 19.92 18.73
CA GLY A 26 35.01 19.31 20.04
C GLY A 26 34.13 18.08 20.26
N ASN A 27 32.84 18.18 19.95
CA ASN A 27 31.89 17.06 20.02
C ASN A 27 32.26 15.93 19.04
N LEU A 28 32.72 16.27 17.83
CA LEU A 28 33.17 15.30 16.82
C LEU A 28 34.42 14.54 17.26
N SER A 29 35.40 15.25 17.81
CA SER A 29 36.62 14.66 18.40
C SER A 29 36.31 13.78 19.61
N TYR A 30 35.46 14.26 20.52
CA TYR A 30 35.00 13.49 21.69
C TYR A 30 34.24 12.23 21.28
N ALA A 31 33.39 12.28 20.26
CA ALA A 31 32.71 11.12 19.72
C ALA A 31 33.70 10.10 19.12
N PHE A 32 34.69 10.55 18.33
CA PHE A 32 35.72 9.65 17.80
C PHE A 32 36.56 9.01 18.91
N GLN A 33 36.91 9.75 19.96
CA GLN A 33 37.59 9.21 21.14
C GLN A 33 36.71 8.15 21.84
N LYS A 34 35.44 8.45 22.09
CA LYS A 34 34.48 7.54 22.76
C LYS A 34 34.15 6.29 21.94
N ALA A 35 34.24 6.37 20.61
CA ALA A 35 34.12 5.21 19.74
C ALA A 35 35.42 4.39 19.69
N SER A 36 36.60 5.01 19.72
CA SER A 36 37.91 4.32 19.64
C SER A 36 38.39 3.69 20.95
N GLU A 37 37.69 3.90 22.06
CA GLU A 37 37.90 3.22 23.35
C GLU A 37 37.67 1.69 23.30
N GLY A 38 37.13 1.14 22.21
CA GLY A 38 37.04 -0.31 21.95
C GLY A 38 36.02 -1.10 22.79
N ILE A 39 35.54 -0.53 23.90
CA ILE A 39 34.54 -1.12 24.79
C ILE A 39 33.14 -0.81 24.24
N LEU A 40 32.28 -1.82 24.09
CA LEU A 40 30.91 -1.67 23.61
C LEU A 40 29.97 -1.05 24.67
N SER A 41 30.24 0.20 25.04
CA SER A 41 29.51 0.98 26.05
C SER A 41 28.36 1.78 25.44
N ILE A 42 27.40 2.21 26.27
CA ILE A 42 26.32 3.13 25.83
C ILE A 42 26.91 4.45 25.28
N GLN A 43 28.01 4.95 25.87
CA GLN A 43 28.69 6.15 25.37
C GLN A 43 29.27 5.94 23.97
N SER A 44 29.88 4.77 23.74
CA SER A 44 30.48 4.39 22.46
C SER A 44 29.40 4.16 21.38
N VAL A 45 28.27 3.54 21.73
CA VAL A 45 27.10 3.40 20.83
C VAL A 45 26.50 4.77 20.48
N MET A 46 26.34 5.67 21.45
CA MET A 46 25.89 7.06 21.19
C MET A 46 26.88 7.82 20.31
N ALA A 47 28.19 7.66 20.54
CA ALA A 47 29.23 8.29 19.74
C ALA A 47 29.24 7.78 18.28
N ILE A 48 29.07 6.47 18.07
CA ILE A 48 28.93 5.88 16.72
C ILE A 48 27.66 6.40 16.04
N ALA A 49 26.53 6.49 16.76
CA ALA A 49 25.30 7.06 16.21
C ALA A 49 25.45 8.55 15.82
N PHE A 50 26.15 9.35 16.64
CA PHE A 50 26.50 10.74 16.34
C PHE A 50 27.37 10.84 15.08
N LEU A 51 28.48 10.09 15.02
CA LEU A 51 29.42 10.10 13.88
C LEU A 51 28.71 9.71 12.57
N ARG A 52 27.85 8.70 12.62
CA ARG A 52 27.04 8.27 11.47
C ARG A 52 26.02 9.32 11.03
N LYS A 53 25.34 9.99 11.97
CA LYS A 53 24.43 11.08 11.58
C LYS A 53 25.20 12.24 10.96
N PHE A 54 26.33 12.63 11.56
CA PHE A 54 27.20 13.70 11.05
C PHE A 54 27.71 13.43 9.62
N LEU A 55 28.28 12.24 9.38
CA LEU A 55 28.74 11.82 8.05
C LEU A 55 27.58 11.77 7.03
N LYS A 56 26.38 11.36 7.47
CA LYS A 56 25.20 11.37 6.59
C LYS A 56 24.79 12.80 6.22
N THR A 57 24.62 13.69 7.19
CA THR A 57 24.23 15.09 6.92
C THR A 57 25.28 15.82 6.08
N TYR A 58 26.57 15.52 6.27
CA TYR A 58 27.63 16.04 5.39
C TYR A 58 27.49 15.54 3.94
N ALA A 59 27.23 14.25 3.73
CA ALA A 59 27.00 13.70 2.38
C ALA A 59 25.72 14.26 1.71
N ASP A 60 24.65 14.48 2.49
CA ASP A 60 23.42 15.14 2.05
C ASP A 60 23.68 16.63 1.67
N ILE A 61 24.54 17.35 2.40
CA ILE A 61 24.96 18.72 2.05
C ILE A 61 25.84 18.72 0.79
N LEU A 62 26.81 17.83 0.68
CA LEU A 62 27.62 17.68 -0.54
C LEU A 62 26.74 17.42 -1.77
N LYS A 63 25.71 16.56 -1.65
CA LYS A 63 24.70 16.38 -2.71
C LYS A 63 24.03 17.70 -3.07
N SER A 64 23.58 18.47 -2.08
CA SER A 64 22.91 19.76 -2.33
C SER A 64 23.81 20.79 -3.02
N ASN A 65 25.13 20.66 -2.89
CA ASN A 65 26.14 21.52 -3.49
C ASN A 65 26.86 20.86 -4.69
N ASN A 66 26.26 19.84 -5.33
CA ASN A 66 26.82 19.13 -6.49
C ASN A 66 28.23 18.54 -6.29
N TYR A 67 28.57 18.15 -5.06
CA TYR A 67 29.87 17.64 -4.62
C TYR A 67 31.02 18.67 -4.71
N ASP A 68 30.69 19.96 -4.73
CA ASP A 68 31.66 21.04 -4.57
C ASP A 68 32.04 21.22 -3.08
N THR A 69 33.20 20.68 -2.72
CA THR A 69 33.74 20.73 -1.35
C THR A 69 34.17 22.12 -0.90
N SER A 70 34.38 23.09 -1.81
CA SER A 70 34.75 24.47 -1.42
C SER A 70 33.67 25.13 -0.57
N THR A 71 32.40 24.77 -0.81
CA THR A 71 31.24 25.21 -0.03
C THR A 71 31.20 24.67 1.41
N VAL A 72 32.05 23.69 1.74
CA VAL A 72 32.11 22.98 3.03
C VAL A 72 33.57 22.68 3.46
N GLU A 73 34.52 23.54 3.08
CA GLU A 73 35.96 23.31 3.32
C GLU A 73 36.30 23.15 4.81
N LEU A 74 35.69 23.98 5.67
CA LEU A 74 35.81 23.95 7.13
C LEU A 74 35.37 22.62 7.77
N LEU A 75 34.51 21.85 7.10
CA LEU A 75 34.00 20.55 7.55
C LEU A 75 34.80 19.39 6.93
N SER A 76 35.27 19.58 5.70
CA SER A 76 36.02 18.60 4.94
C SER A 76 37.37 18.29 5.60
N THR A 77 38.04 19.29 6.18
CA THR A 77 39.30 19.08 6.93
C THR A 77 39.12 18.19 8.17
N PRO A 78 38.20 18.48 9.11
CA PRO A 78 37.86 17.57 10.22
C PRO A 78 37.46 16.15 9.78
N ILE A 79 36.69 16.03 8.69
CA ILE A 79 36.27 14.73 8.17
C ILE A 79 37.47 13.95 7.62
N ASN A 80 38.38 14.61 6.91
CA ASN A 80 39.63 13.98 6.52
C ASN A 80 40.47 13.58 7.74
N SER A 81 40.48 14.35 8.84
CA SER A 81 41.14 13.94 10.09
C SER A 81 40.50 12.73 10.80
N LEU A 82 39.22 12.43 10.55
CA LEU A 82 38.57 11.19 11.02
C LEU A 82 38.84 9.99 10.09
N LEU A 83 38.95 10.25 8.78
CA LEU A 83 39.05 9.24 7.73
C LEU A 83 40.49 8.90 7.35
N CYS A 84 41.47 9.76 7.68
CA CYS A 84 42.89 9.45 7.56
C CYS A 84 43.29 8.38 8.57
N ILE A 85 43.81 7.28 8.06
CA ILE A 85 44.33 6.17 8.86
C ILE A 85 45.56 6.64 9.65
N THR A 86 45.54 6.44 10.96
CA THR A 86 46.73 6.51 11.83
C THR A 86 47.10 5.10 12.29
N GLU A 87 48.34 4.68 12.05
CA GLU A 87 48.81 3.31 12.31
C GLU A 87 48.98 2.98 13.80
N GLU A 88 48.88 3.98 14.69
CA GLU A 88 49.25 3.88 16.11
C GLU A 88 48.29 3.03 16.97
N ASN A 89 47.05 2.76 16.50
CA ASN A 89 46.09 1.91 17.21
C ASN A 89 45.24 1.10 16.22
N THR A 90 45.29 -0.24 16.33
CA THR A 90 44.48 -1.16 15.53
C THR A 90 42.98 -0.91 15.64
N PHE A 91 42.47 -0.49 16.80
CA PHE A 91 41.03 -0.18 16.92
C PHE A 91 40.68 1.16 16.24
N SER A 92 41.55 2.17 16.32
CA SER A 92 41.36 3.44 15.59
C SER A 92 41.41 3.23 14.08
N TYR A 93 42.37 2.44 13.58
CA TYR A 93 42.45 2.01 12.17
C TYR A 93 41.12 1.41 11.69
N LEU A 94 40.58 0.46 12.46
CA LEU A 94 39.34 -0.23 12.13
C LEU A 94 38.14 0.71 12.18
N LEU A 95 38.01 1.55 13.22
CA LEU A 95 36.98 2.57 13.32
C LEU A 95 36.98 3.53 12.13
N THR A 96 38.17 4.01 11.74
CA THR A 96 38.36 4.89 10.58
C THR A 96 37.97 4.19 9.27
N SER A 97 38.30 2.91 9.11
CA SER A 97 37.87 2.11 7.95
C SER A 97 36.35 1.92 7.89
N GLU A 98 35.69 1.65 9.01
CA GLU A 98 34.22 1.53 9.11
C GLU A 98 33.49 2.87 8.89
N LEU A 99 34.07 3.99 9.36
CA LEU A 99 33.56 5.34 9.09
C LEU A 99 33.67 5.69 7.60
N LEU A 100 34.79 5.32 6.95
CA LEU A 100 34.96 5.45 5.51
C LEU A 100 33.93 4.59 4.78
N HIS A 101 33.81 3.30 5.10
CA HIS A 101 32.80 2.39 4.53
C HIS A 101 31.37 2.93 4.69
N PHE A 102 31.01 3.47 5.85
CA PHE A 102 29.69 4.08 6.07
C PHE A 102 29.47 5.34 5.21
N LEU A 103 30.48 6.21 5.06
CA LEU A 103 30.40 7.38 4.17
C LEU A 103 30.27 6.93 2.70
N MET A 104 31.06 5.94 2.28
CA MET A 104 31.03 5.35 0.94
C MET A 104 29.66 4.75 0.62
N LYS A 105 29.08 3.96 1.53
CA LYS A 105 27.71 3.43 1.40
C LYS A 105 26.62 4.50 1.52
N THR A 106 26.92 5.63 2.14
CA THR A 106 26.03 6.79 2.13
C THR A 106 26.04 7.48 0.76
N PHE A 107 27.20 7.68 0.13
CA PHE A 107 27.28 8.16 -1.26
C PHE A 107 26.65 7.19 -2.26
N GLU A 108 26.85 5.86 -2.11
CA GLU A 108 26.17 4.81 -2.89
C GLU A 108 24.65 4.96 -2.84
N LYS A 109 24.07 5.10 -1.63
CA LYS A 109 22.64 5.31 -1.41
C LYS A 109 22.14 6.66 -1.94
N ILE A 110 23.01 7.66 -2.00
CA ILE A 110 22.70 9.04 -2.43
C ILE A 110 22.78 9.21 -3.96
N THR A 111 23.67 8.49 -4.66
CA THR A 111 23.97 8.70 -6.09
C THR A 111 23.76 7.49 -7.02
N GLY A 112 23.77 6.26 -6.50
CA GLY A 112 24.05 5.06 -7.30
C GLY A 112 25.51 4.63 -7.18
N GLN A 113 25.79 3.34 -7.39
CA GLN A 113 27.12 2.74 -7.20
C GLN A 113 28.11 3.19 -8.29
N GLU A 114 27.65 3.26 -9.52
CA GLU A 114 28.35 3.71 -10.72
C GLU A 114 28.77 5.18 -10.69
N LYS A 115 28.10 6.01 -9.87
CA LYS A 115 28.44 7.43 -9.70
C LYS A 115 29.33 7.72 -8.50
N ILE A 116 29.64 6.71 -7.67
CA ILE A 116 30.56 6.89 -6.55
C ILE A 116 31.94 7.33 -7.04
N GLU A 117 32.48 6.75 -8.13
CA GLU A 117 33.77 7.19 -8.67
C GLU A 117 33.77 8.68 -9.03
N PHE A 118 32.72 9.19 -9.67
CA PHE A 118 32.59 10.62 -9.98
C PHE A 118 32.56 11.47 -8.71
N VAL A 119 31.83 11.03 -7.68
CA VAL A 119 31.79 11.69 -6.36
C VAL A 119 33.18 11.68 -5.72
N CYS A 120 33.88 10.54 -5.69
CA CYS A 120 35.22 10.40 -5.13
C CYS A 120 36.26 11.26 -5.86
N ARG A 121 36.23 11.28 -7.20
CA ARG A 121 37.09 12.17 -8.00
C ARG A 121 36.81 13.66 -7.75
N ARG A 122 35.56 14.03 -7.41
CA ARG A 122 35.18 15.40 -7.04
C ARG A 122 35.65 15.79 -5.65
N ILE A 123 35.34 14.98 -4.63
CA ILE A 123 35.59 15.33 -3.22
C ILE A 123 37.01 14.98 -2.76
N GLY A 124 37.71 14.08 -3.45
CA GLY A 124 39.00 13.53 -3.04
C GLY A 124 40.08 14.60 -2.85
N GLN A 125 40.02 15.72 -3.58
CA GLN A 125 40.95 16.84 -3.37
C GLN A 125 40.85 17.48 -1.98
N SER A 126 39.68 17.41 -1.34
CA SER A 126 39.44 17.91 0.02
C SER A 126 39.35 16.79 1.08
N ILE A 127 39.22 15.53 0.64
CA ILE A 127 39.31 14.33 1.49
C ILE A 127 40.31 13.34 0.87
N PRO A 128 41.64 13.58 1.04
CA PRO A 128 42.70 12.65 0.63
C PRO A 128 42.44 11.16 0.92
N ALA A 129 41.84 10.82 2.07
CA ALA A 129 41.48 9.43 2.43
C ALA A 129 40.50 8.74 1.45
N ILE A 130 39.89 9.48 0.52
CA ILE A 130 39.04 8.96 -0.55
C ILE A 130 39.79 8.82 -1.88
N GLN A 131 40.97 9.47 -2.04
CA GLN A 131 41.86 9.24 -3.20
C GLN A 131 42.54 7.86 -3.13
N ASP A 132 42.81 7.38 -1.92
CA ASP A 132 43.41 6.05 -1.67
C ASP A 132 42.44 4.89 -2.00
N VAL A 133 41.17 5.18 -2.28
CA VAL A 133 40.18 4.20 -2.77
C VAL A 133 40.33 4.04 -4.29
N SER A 134 41.00 2.97 -4.72
CA SER A 134 41.26 2.64 -6.12
C SER A 134 39.99 2.16 -6.86
N TRP A 135 39.50 2.99 -7.78
CA TRP A 135 38.33 2.69 -8.61
C TRP A 135 38.68 1.82 -9.82
N ASN A 136 38.59 0.50 -9.66
CA ASN A 136 38.70 -0.43 -10.77
C ASN A 136 37.36 -0.54 -11.53
N ILE A 137 37.20 0.25 -12.59
CA ILE A 137 36.01 0.25 -13.45
C ILE A 137 35.76 -1.13 -14.08
N ASP A 138 36.83 -1.87 -14.39
CA ASP A 138 36.74 -3.20 -15.02
C ASP A 138 36.14 -4.24 -14.06
N ARG A 139 36.21 -4.01 -12.73
CA ARG A 139 35.43 -4.76 -11.73
C ARG A 139 33.97 -4.32 -11.69
N LEU A 140 33.64 -3.03 -11.85
CA LEU A 140 32.23 -2.58 -11.92
C LEU A 140 31.47 -3.28 -13.06
N GLU A 141 32.13 -3.51 -14.20
CA GLU A 141 31.56 -4.27 -15.33
C GLU A 141 31.19 -5.72 -14.98
N MET A 142 31.78 -6.33 -13.94
CA MET A 142 31.51 -7.72 -13.54
C MET A 142 30.32 -7.90 -12.59
N TYR A 143 29.92 -6.85 -11.85
CA TYR A 143 28.85 -6.96 -10.85
C TYR A 143 27.55 -7.50 -11.45
N HIS A 144 26.83 -8.34 -10.72
CA HIS A 144 25.53 -8.91 -11.09
C HIS A 144 24.47 -7.88 -11.54
N VAL A 145 24.63 -6.59 -11.18
CA VAL A 145 23.80 -5.46 -11.67
C VAL A 145 23.99 -5.19 -13.15
N PHE A 146 25.23 -5.25 -13.65
CA PHE A 146 25.58 -4.91 -15.03
C PHE A 146 25.80 -6.17 -15.88
N ASN A 147 26.25 -7.29 -15.27
CA ASN A 147 26.18 -8.62 -15.87
C ASN A 147 25.02 -9.42 -15.26
N PRO A 148 23.79 -9.33 -15.82
CA PRO A 148 22.63 -10.00 -15.25
C PRO A 148 22.55 -11.50 -15.55
N PHE A 149 23.42 -12.02 -16.44
CA PHE A 149 23.36 -13.39 -16.96
C PHE A 149 24.31 -14.36 -16.26
N CYS A 150 25.27 -13.86 -15.48
CA CYS A 150 26.18 -14.64 -14.63
C CYS A 150 25.47 -15.79 -13.87
N GLN A 151 24.27 -15.57 -13.34
CA GLN A 151 23.50 -16.58 -12.57
C GLN A 151 23.14 -17.86 -13.37
N TYR A 152 23.17 -17.82 -14.71
CA TYR A 152 22.89 -18.98 -15.58
C TYR A 152 24.15 -19.72 -16.02
N VAL A 153 25.34 -19.15 -15.76
CA VAL A 153 26.58 -19.48 -16.46
C VAL A 153 27.59 -20.05 -15.48
N ASP A 154 28.17 -21.21 -15.79
CA ASP A 154 29.34 -21.71 -15.06
C ASP A 154 30.56 -20.81 -15.36
N GLN A 155 31.33 -20.44 -14.34
CA GLN A 155 32.43 -19.49 -14.50
C GLN A 155 33.49 -19.95 -15.51
N ASN A 156 33.74 -21.25 -15.63
CA ASN A 156 34.71 -21.78 -16.61
C ASN A 156 34.15 -21.66 -18.03
N GLN A 157 32.83 -21.70 -18.22
CA GLN A 157 32.18 -21.39 -19.50
C GLN A 157 32.24 -19.89 -19.81
N TYR A 158 32.05 -19.02 -18.81
CA TYR A 158 32.20 -17.57 -18.97
C TYR A 158 33.64 -17.20 -19.37
N GLU A 159 34.65 -17.61 -18.58
CA GLU A 159 36.08 -17.34 -18.84
C GLU A 159 36.47 -17.81 -20.26
N ASN A 160 36.13 -19.05 -20.62
CA ASN A 160 36.39 -19.63 -21.95
C ASN A 160 35.67 -18.86 -23.09
N CYS A 161 34.43 -18.42 -22.89
CA CYS A 161 33.70 -17.64 -23.90
C CYS A 161 34.28 -16.22 -24.04
N LEU A 162 34.71 -15.60 -22.95
CA LEU A 162 35.36 -14.29 -22.94
C LEU A 162 36.72 -14.33 -23.65
N GLU A 163 37.55 -15.35 -23.37
CA GLU A 163 38.78 -15.64 -24.11
C GLU A 163 38.51 -15.83 -25.61
N GLN A 164 37.51 -16.64 -25.96
CA GLN A 164 37.18 -16.89 -27.36
C GLN A 164 36.71 -15.62 -28.08
N VAL A 165 35.90 -14.79 -27.43
CA VAL A 165 35.47 -13.49 -27.97
C VAL A 165 36.65 -12.52 -28.12
N ALA A 166 37.62 -12.51 -27.21
CA ALA A 166 38.86 -11.76 -27.40
C ALA A 166 39.70 -12.32 -28.58
N SER A 167 39.72 -13.64 -28.77
CA SER A 167 40.53 -14.32 -29.79
C SER A 167 40.05 -14.16 -31.25
N ILE A 168 38.85 -13.59 -31.49
CA ILE A 168 38.26 -13.39 -32.84
C ILE A 168 39.20 -12.61 -33.77
N LYS A 169 40.08 -11.76 -33.23
CA LYS A 169 41.10 -11.06 -34.02
C LYS A 169 42.04 -12.02 -34.78
N HIS A 170 42.22 -13.24 -34.28
CA HIS A 170 43.12 -14.28 -34.81
C HIS A 170 42.41 -15.58 -35.25
N SER A 171 41.27 -15.95 -34.66
CA SER A 171 40.53 -17.17 -35.05
C SER A 171 39.02 -17.07 -34.80
N THR A 172 38.22 -17.39 -35.82
CA THR A 172 36.76 -17.35 -35.77
C THR A 172 36.12 -18.70 -35.43
N ASN A 173 36.81 -19.81 -35.71
CA ASN A 173 36.22 -21.16 -35.68
C ASN A 173 35.71 -21.57 -34.30
N LYS A 174 36.50 -21.34 -33.24
CA LYS A 174 36.13 -21.73 -31.86
C LYS A 174 34.80 -21.13 -31.43
N LEU A 175 34.56 -19.85 -31.74
CA LEU A 175 33.31 -19.19 -31.37
C LEU A 175 32.12 -19.70 -32.19
N LEU A 176 32.33 -20.12 -33.45
CA LEU A 176 31.29 -20.83 -34.21
C LEU A 176 30.96 -22.20 -33.58
N ASP A 177 31.94 -22.87 -32.96
CA ASP A 177 31.72 -24.08 -32.15
C ASP A 177 31.00 -23.79 -30.82
N ILE A 178 30.91 -22.53 -30.36
CA ILE A 178 30.02 -22.09 -29.28
C ILE A 178 28.62 -21.77 -29.82
N MET A 179 28.52 -21.01 -30.92
CA MET A 179 27.25 -20.58 -31.53
C MET A 179 26.42 -21.72 -32.16
N SER A 180 27.01 -22.89 -32.37
CA SER A 180 26.35 -24.08 -32.94
C SER A 180 25.80 -25.07 -31.89
N LYS A 181 26.01 -24.79 -30.61
CA LYS A 181 25.57 -25.62 -29.46
C LYS A 181 24.22 -25.13 -28.89
N PRO A 182 23.54 -25.94 -28.04
CA PRO A 182 22.20 -25.62 -27.51
C PRO A 182 22.12 -24.34 -26.64
N SER A 183 20.88 -24.02 -26.25
CA SER A 183 20.42 -22.81 -25.53
C SER A 183 21.41 -22.19 -24.54
N ASP A 184 22.05 -23.02 -23.73
CA ASP A 184 22.81 -22.59 -22.56
C ASP A 184 24.02 -21.73 -22.97
N ASN A 185 24.70 -22.12 -24.06
CA ASN A 185 25.76 -21.33 -24.69
C ASN A 185 25.29 -19.95 -25.18
N THR A 186 24.00 -19.79 -25.47
CA THR A 186 23.42 -18.51 -25.89
C THR A 186 23.38 -17.53 -24.72
N PHE A 187 23.11 -18.01 -23.49
CA PHE A 187 23.25 -17.19 -22.28
C PHE A 187 24.71 -16.83 -22.00
N VAL A 188 25.65 -17.78 -22.12
CA VAL A 188 27.10 -17.50 -21.96
C VAL A 188 27.57 -16.41 -22.92
N LEU A 189 27.12 -16.46 -24.18
CA LEU A 189 27.51 -15.48 -25.19
C LEU A 189 26.78 -14.14 -25.02
N LEU A 190 25.50 -14.14 -24.66
CA LEU A 190 24.74 -12.91 -24.38
C LEU A 190 25.26 -12.18 -23.13
N CYS A 191 25.69 -12.95 -22.11
CA CYS A 191 26.45 -12.50 -20.94
C CYS A 191 27.72 -11.73 -21.35
N VAL A 192 28.63 -12.39 -22.08
CA VAL A 192 29.90 -11.79 -22.54
C VAL A 192 29.67 -10.56 -23.43
N ILE A 193 28.70 -10.60 -24.34
CA ILE A 193 28.44 -9.48 -25.27
C ILE A 193 27.79 -8.29 -24.55
N ALA A 194 26.82 -8.52 -23.66
CA ALA A 194 26.20 -7.45 -22.88
C ALA A 194 27.22 -6.75 -21.99
N GLN A 195 28.02 -7.50 -21.21
CA GLN A 195 29.07 -6.91 -20.39
C GLN A 195 30.09 -6.14 -21.25
N LYS A 196 30.71 -6.80 -22.23
CA LYS A 196 31.89 -6.27 -22.91
C LYS A 196 31.62 -5.12 -23.89
N PHE A 197 30.43 -5.05 -24.48
CA PHE A 197 30.11 -4.01 -25.48
C PHE A 197 29.06 -3.03 -25.01
N TYR A 198 28.05 -3.50 -24.27
CA TYR A 198 26.96 -2.64 -23.85
C TYR A 198 27.27 -1.96 -22.52
N MET A 199 27.68 -2.71 -21.48
CA MET A 199 28.01 -2.11 -20.18
C MET A 199 29.33 -1.32 -20.21
N HIS A 200 30.34 -1.81 -20.92
CA HIS A 200 31.58 -1.05 -21.15
C HIS A 200 31.29 0.34 -21.75
N LYS A 201 30.41 0.40 -22.77
CA LYS A 201 29.96 1.66 -23.41
C LYS A 201 29.16 2.58 -22.47
N CYS A 202 28.56 2.06 -21.40
CA CYS A 202 27.91 2.89 -20.38
C CYS A 202 28.92 3.67 -19.54
N LEU A 203 30.12 3.10 -19.34
CA LEU A 203 31.14 3.58 -18.40
C LEU A 203 32.30 4.31 -19.10
N LYS A 204 32.62 3.93 -20.34
CA LYS A 204 33.76 4.41 -21.14
C LYS A 204 33.35 4.58 -22.61
N GLU A 205 34.09 5.40 -23.35
CA GLU A 205 33.99 5.43 -24.83
C GLU A 205 34.64 4.17 -25.42
N SER A 206 33.98 3.54 -26.40
CA SER A 206 34.49 2.34 -27.07
C SER A 206 35.70 2.66 -27.96
N THR A 207 36.70 1.77 -27.96
CA THR A 207 37.89 1.94 -28.81
C THR A 207 37.64 1.49 -30.26
N ASP A 208 38.42 2.01 -31.22
CA ASP A 208 38.48 1.50 -32.60
C ASP A 208 38.66 -0.03 -32.64
N SER A 209 39.47 -0.54 -31.71
CA SER A 209 39.79 -1.95 -31.54
C SER A 209 38.56 -2.79 -31.15
N GLU A 210 37.55 -2.19 -30.52
CA GLU A 210 36.30 -2.83 -30.14
C GLU A 210 35.21 -2.62 -31.18
N HIS A 211 35.18 -1.47 -31.86
CA HIS A 211 34.35 -1.28 -33.06
C HIS A 211 34.70 -2.28 -34.17
N GLU A 212 36.00 -2.58 -34.36
CA GLU A 212 36.45 -3.65 -35.25
C GLU A 212 35.96 -5.03 -34.77
N LEU A 213 36.06 -5.32 -33.47
CA LEU A 213 35.66 -6.59 -32.88
C LEU A 213 34.15 -6.82 -32.97
N ALA A 214 33.35 -5.78 -32.70
CA ALA A 214 31.91 -5.74 -32.85
C ALA A 214 31.50 -5.99 -34.32
N SER A 215 32.14 -5.31 -35.27
CA SER A 215 31.91 -5.51 -36.70
C SER A 215 32.17 -6.96 -37.15
N ARG A 216 33.29 -7.55 -36.67
CA ARG A 216 33.60 -8.96 -36.90
C ARG A 216 32.52 -9.88 -36.30
N LEU A 217 32.10 -9.63 -35.06
CA LEU A 217 31.07 -10.39 -34.35
C LEU A 217 29.72 -10.37 -35.06
N VAL A 218 29.23 -9.20 -35.50
CA VAL A 218 27.97 -9.09 -36.28
C VAL A 218 28.03 -10.02 -37.50
N SER A 219 29.14 -9.99 -38.25
CA SER A 219 29.31 -10.85 -39.44
C SER A 219 29.40 -12.36 -39.13
N LEU A 220 29.64 -12.75 -37.86
CA LEU A 220 29.57 -14.14 -37.40
C LEU A 220 28.15 -14.49 -36.94
N PHE A 221 27.47 -13.57 -36.25
CA PHE A 221 26.07 -13.74 -35.83
C PHE A 221 25.14 -13.88 -37.04
N GLU A 222 25.34 -13.12 -38.12
CA GLU A 222 24.62 -13.31 -39.40
C GLU A 222 24.71 -14.76 -39.91
N LYS A 223 25.90 -15.37 -39.84
CA LYS A 223 26.21 -16.73 -40.32
C LYS A 223 25.83 -17.84 -39.34
N SER A 224 25.49 -17.50 -38.08
CA SER A 224 25.13 -18.45 -37.03
C SER A 224 23.75 -19.08 -37.22
N ASN A 225 23.45 -20.13 -36.44
CA ASN A 225 22.14 -20.79 -36.40
C ASN A 225 21.14 -20.13 -35.44
N PHE A 226 21.46 -18.97 -34.84
CA PHE A 226 20.54 -18.27 -33.94
C PHE A 226 19.25 -17.81 -34.65
N SER A 227 18.19 -17.56 -33.88
CA SER A 227 16.95 -16.96 -34.40
C SER A 227 17.22 -15.53 -34.92
N SER A 228 16.40 -15.08 -35.87
CA SER A 228 16.34 -13.67 -36.32
C SER A 228 16.32 -12.68 -35.15
N ASP A 229 15.57 -13.05 -34.11
CA ASP A 229 15.30 -12.23 -32.94
C ASP A 229 16.57 -12.08 -32.08
N MET A 230 17.26 -13.20 -31.83
CA MET A 230 18.51 -13.20 -31.08
C MET A 230 19.65 -12.55 -31.88
N LYS A 231 19.69 -12.73 -33.20
CA LYS A 231 20.60 -11.99 -34.10
C LYS A 231 20.37 -10.48 -34.02
N SER A 232 19.11 -10.03 -33.97
CA SER A 232 18.77 -8.61 -33.76
C SER A 232 19.31 -8.09 -32.43
N VAL A 233 19.06 -8.80 -31.32
CA VAL A 233 19.55 -8.41 -29.99
C VAL A 233 21.08 -8.32 -29.96
N PHE A 234 21.80 -9.33 -30.49
CA PHE A 234 23.25 -9.27 -30.61
C PHE A 234 23.74 -8.09 -31.47
N SER A 235 23.08 -7.80 -32.59
CA SER A 235 23.46 -6.68 -33.47
C SER A 235 23.28 -5.31 -32.79
N HIS A 236 22.18 -5.11 -32.05
CA HIS A 236 21.93 -3.90 -31.27
C HIS A 236 22.92 -3.73 -30.12
N LEU A 237 23.21 -4.80 -29.36
CA LEU A 237 24.21 -4.79 -28.28
C LEU A 237 25.62 -4.42 -28.77
N LEU A 238 25.93 -4.73 -30.02
CA LEU A 238 27.19 -4.38 -30.70
C LEU A 238 27.17 -3.02 -31.39
N GLY A 239 26.08 -2.25 -31.28
CA GLY A 239 25.95 -0.93 -31.89
C GLY A 239 25.80 -0.94 -33.42
N GLY A 240 25.40 -2.07 -34.02
CA GLY A 240 25.15 -2.17 -35.47
C GLY A 240 23.96 -1.32 -35.96
N THR A 241 23.11 -0.87 -35.03
CA THR A 241 22.00 0.05 -35.23
C THR A 241 21.91 1.03 -34.06
N HIS A 242 21.47 2.26 -34.32
CA HIS A 242 20.98 3.13 -33.25
C HIS A 242 19.71 2.53 -32.64
N PHE A 243 19.58 2.57 -31.32
CA PHE A 243 18.42 2.04 -30.63
C PHE A 243 17.18 2.89 -30.90
N LYS A 244 16.00 2.25 -31.01
CA LYS A 244 14.73 2.96 -31.18
C LYS A 244 14.32 3.84 -29.98
N LEU A 245 14.89 3.60 -28.80
CA LEU A 245 14.54 4.28 -27.55
C LEU A 245 15.80 4.79 -26.84
N ASN A 246 15.79 6.06 -26.45
CA ASN A 246 16.89 6.72 -25.76
C ASN A 246 17.29 6.03 -24.43
N ILE A 247 16.41 5.23 -23.81
CA ILE A 247 16.73 4.44 -22.61
C ILE A 247 17.90 3.47 -22.87
N PHE A 248 18.06 2.98 -24.11
CA PHE A 248 19.18 2.13 -24.49
C PHE A 248 20.42 2.91 -24.98
N GLU A 249 20.29 4.20 -25.29
CA GLU A 249 21.41 5.07 -25.66
C GLU A 249 22.14 5.56 -24.41
N LEU A 250 22.69 4.60 -23.65
CA LEU A 250 23.39 4.86 -22.40
C LEU A 250 24.72 5.59 -22.64
N SER A 251 25.00 6.53 -21.74
CA SER A 251 26.24 7.31 -21.67
C SER A 251 26.60 7.54 -20.20
N VAL A 252 27.85 7.92 -19.95
CA VAL A 252 28.41 8.15 -18.59
C VAL A 252 27.59 9.15 -17.76
N ALA A 253 26.81 10.04 -18.40
CA ALA A 253 25.94 11.00 -17.71
C ALA A 253 24.63 10.39 -17.15
N VAL A 254 24.16 9.25 -17.66
CA VAL A 254 22.84 8.68 -17.35
C VAL A 254 22.66 8.40 -15.86
N MET A 255 21.47 8.65 -15.32
CA MET A 255 21.16 8.49 -13.90
C MET A 255 20.56 7.10 -13.58
N PRO A 256 20.71 6.60 -12.33
CA PRO A 256 19.80 5.59 -11.81
C PRO A 256 18.33 6.07 -11.94
N PRO A 257 17.36 5.18 -12.16
CA PRO A 257 17.47 3.73 -12.31
C PRO A 257 17.76 3.22 -13.74
N ILE A 258 18.08 4.08 -14.71
CA ILE A 258 17.93 3.78 -16.15
C ILE A 258 18.73 2.55 -16.63
N TYR A 259 20.02 2.44 -16.34
CA TYR A 259 20.82 1.27 -16.75
C TYR A 259 20.43 -0.01 -15.99
N HIS A 260 19.89 0.09 -14.76
CA HIS A 260 19.30 -1.05 -14.05
C HIS A 260 18.07 -1.60 -14.79
N MET A 261 17.21 -0.71 -15.30
CA MET A 261 16.07 -1.10 -16.13
C MET A 261 16.54 -1.83 -17.39
N VAL A 262 17.56 -1.29 -18.08
CA VAL A 262 18.09 -1.95 -19.28
C VAL A 262 18.71 -3.30 -18.97
N SER A 263 19.42 -3.44 -17.83
CA SER A 263 19.94 -4.74 -17.39
C SER A 263 18.81 -5.76 -17.15
N VAL A 264 17.73 -5.36 -16.47
CA VAL A 264 16.53 -6.19 -16.25
C VAL A 264 15.83 -6.54 -17.57
N MET A 265 15.70 -5.57 -18.47
CA MET A 265 15.16 -5.73 -19.83
C MET A 265 16.00 -6.68 -20.67
N LEU A 266 17.34 -6.58 -20.62
CA LEU A 266 18.27 -7.49 -21.28
C LEU A 266 18.13 -8.90 -20.74
N HIS A 267 18.24 -9.08 -19.42
CA HIS A 267 18.04 -10.36 -18.74
C HIS A 267 16.76 -11.04 -19.23
N MET A 268 15.63 -10.32 -19.16
CA MET A 268 14.32 -10.83 -19.51
C MET A 268 14.20 -11.17 -21.00
N THR A 269 14.74 -10.35 -21.88
CA THR A 269 14.77 -10.59 -23.34
C THR A 269 15.58 -11.84 -23.66
N GLY A 270 16.78 -11.96 -23.06
CA GLY A 270 17.64 -13.12 -23.20
C GLY A 270 16.98 -14.40 -22.71
N ALA A 271 16.29 -14.34 -21.55
CA ALA A 271 15.54 -15.47 -21.01
C ALA A 271 14.41 -15.93 -21.95
N ILE A 272 13.58 -15.00 -22.42
CA ILE A 272 12.45 -15.28 -23.31
C ILE A 272 12.91 -15.84 -24.67
N LEU A 273 13.95 -15.24 -25.28
CA LEU A 273 14.42 -15.64 -26.61
C LEU A 273 15.22 -16.95 -26.58
N SER A 274 16.05 -17.18 -25.54
CA SER A 274 16.85 -18.41 -25.43
C SER A 274 16.02 -19.64 -25.10
N GLY A 275 14.86 -19.47 -24.44
CA GLY A 275 13.88 -20.55 -24.23
C GLY A 275 13.21 -21.05 -25.52
N GLY A 276 13.26 -20.28 -26.61
CA GLY A 276 12.84 -20.69 -27.96
C GLY A 276 11.34 -20.98 -28.18
N CYS A 277 10.53 -21.06 -27.13
CA CYS A 277 9.12 -21.39 -27.22
C CYS A 277 8.29 -20.21 -27.76
N LYS A 278 8.12 -20.17 -29.09
CA LYS A 278 7.32 -19.13 -29.78
C LYS A 278 5.86 -19.02 -29.31
N GLU A 279 5.35 -20.03 -28.61
CA GLU A 279 3.99 -20.08 -28.05
C GLU A 279 3.93 -19.78 -26.55
N ASN A 280 5.02 -19.31 -25.94
CA ASN A 280 4.98 -18.75 -24.58
C ASN A 280 4.34 -17.36 -24.59
N ILE A 281 3.49 -17.07 -23.59
CA ILE A 281 2.85 -15.76 -23.37
C ILE A 281 3.89 -14.61 -23.39
N TRP A 282 5.06 -14.80 -22.76
CA TRP A 282 6.12 -13.78 -22.70
C TRP A 282 6.81 -13.58 -24.05
N TYR A 283 7.00 -14.63 -24.85
CA TYR A 283 7.51 -14.49 -26.23
C TYR A 283 6.51 -13.75 -27.11
N LYS A 284 5.20 -14.02 -26.98
CA LYS A 284 4.18 -13.26 -27.71
C LYS A 284 4.07 -11.80 -27.22
N LEU A 285 4.19 -11.53 -25.92
CA LEU A 285 4.24 -10.16 -25.39
C LEU A 285 5.44 -9.37 -25.97
N LEU A 286 6.59 -10.03 -26.12
CA LEU A 286 7.82 -9.49 -26.73
C LEU A 286 7.74 -9.32 -28.27
N LYS A 287 6.69 -9.84 -28.93
CA LYS A 287 6.56 -9.88 -30.41
C LYS A 287 5.27 -9.28 -30.98
N ALA A 288 4.21 -9.24 -30.20
CA ALA A 288 2.89 -8.73 -30.58
C ALA A 288 2.17 -8.18 -29.33
N PRO A 289 2.71 -7.15 -28.66
CA PRO A 289 2.14 -6.64 -27.42
C PRO A 289 0.69 -6.14 -27.58
N ASN A 290 0.30 -5.69 -28.78
CA ASN A 290 -1.09 -5.34 -29.13
C ASN A 290 -2.09 -6.50 -29.03
N GLN A 291 -1.65 -7.74 -29.23
CA GLN A 291 -2.50 -8.93 -29.05
C GLN A 291 -2.69 -9.26 -27.57
N PHE A 292 -1.75 -8.84 -26.72
CA PHE A 292 -1.68 -9.19 -25.29
C PHE A 292 -2.05 -8.04 -24.34
N THR A 293 -2.18 -6.80 -24.80
CA THR A 293 -2.68 -5.69 -23.99
C THR A 293 -4.05 -5.98 -23.40
N LYS A 294 -4.99 -6.60 -24.12
CA LYS A 294 -6.31 -6.97 -23.54
C LYS A 294 -6.23 -7.94 -22.35
N LEU A 295 -5.11 -8.65 -22.20
CA LEU A 295 -4.87 -9.64 -21.15
C LEU A 295 -3.98 -9.09 -20.03
N PHE A 296 -3.09 -8.15 -20.35
CA PHE A 296 -2.21 -7.47 -19.38
C PHE A 296 -2.73 -6.10 -18.89
N ILE A 297 -3.72 -5.48 -19.53
CA ILE A 297 -4.35 -4.22 -19.06
C ILE A 297 -4.82 -4.33 -17.59
N PRO A 298 -5.43 -5.43 -17.11
CA PRO A 298 -5.75 -5.60 -15.69
C PRO A 298 -4.54 -5.58 -14.72
N LEU A 299 -3.32 -5.78 -15.22
CA LEU A 299 -2.07 -5.61 -14.45
C LEU A 299 -1.45 -4.22 -14.64
N MET A 300 -1.62 -3.62 -15.82
CA MET A 300 -1.00 -2.36 -16.22
C MET A 300 -1.82 -1.11 -15.81
N ASP A 301 -3.12 -1.30 -15.53
CA ASP A 301 -4.10 -0.27 -15.16
C ASP A 301 -4.91 -0.77 -13.96
N ILE A 302 -4.27 -0.71 -12.77
CA ILE A 302 -4.89 -1.07 -11.49
C ILE A 302 -6.10 -0.16 -11.20
N CYS A 303 -6.02 1.11 -11.59
CA CYS A 303 -7.03 2.12 -11.29
C CYS A 303 -8.38 1.85 -11.99
N SER A 304 -8.40 1.19 -13.17
CA SER A 304 -9.66 0.83 -13.85
C SER A 304 -10.28 -0.51 -13.44
N LEU A 305 -9.69 -1.23 -12.46
CA LEU A 305 -10.10 -2.58 -12.06
C LEU A 305 -11.55 -2.71 -11.58
N GLN A 306 -12.22 -1.63 -11.18
CA GLN A 306 -13.65 -1.64 -10.82
C GLN A 306 -14.54 -2.25 -11.93
N LYS A 307 -14.11 -2.19 -13.20
CA LYS A 307 -14.84 -2.77 -14.35
C LYS A 307 -14.62 -4.28 -14.55
N TRP A 308 -13.61 -4.88 -13.93
CA TRP A 308 -13.22 -6.27 -14.14
C TRP A 308 -13.52 -7.14 -12.91
N LYS A 309 -14.81 -7.41 -12.65
CA LYS A 309 -15.31 -8.12 -11.45
C LYS A 309 -14.71 -9.52 -11.19
N ASN A 310 -14.13 -10.18 -12.20
CA ASN A 310 -13.38 -11.43 -12.02
C ASN A 310 -11.95 -11.17 -11.52
N TRP A 311 -11.26 -10.20 -12.13
CA TRP A 311 -9.85 -9.88 -11.88
C TRP A 311 -9.59 -9.27 -10.50
N SER A 312 -10.53 -8.49 -9.97
CA SER A 312 -10.43 -7.96 -8.61
C SER A 312 -10.24 -9.07 -7.56
N LYS A 313 -10.91 -10.22 -7.71
CA LYS A 313 -10.76 -11.38 -6.82
C LYS A 313 -9.38 -12.04 -6.90
N ILE A 314 -8.68 -11.91 -8.03
CA ILE A 314 -7.32 -12.45 -8.20
C ILE A 314 -6.32 -11.45 -7.62
N LEU A 315 -6.43 -10.17 -8.00
CA LEU A 315 -5.49 -9.13 -7.60
C LEU A 315 -5.58 -8.80 -6.11
N MET A 316 -6.75 -8.95 -5.46
CA MET A 316 -6.88 -8.90 -4.00
C MET A 316 -6.11 -10.00 -3.25
N LYS A 317 -5.67 -11.09 -3.91
CA LYS A 317 -4.80 -12.12 -3.31
C LYS A 317 -3.33 -11.75 -3.40
N ILE A 318 -2.93 -10.98 -4.41
CA ILE A 318 -1.53 -10.66 -4.73
C ILE A 318 -1.11 -9.42 -3.91
N GLN A 319 0.02 -9.50 -3.21
CA GLN A 319 0.48 -8.36 -2.41
C GLN A 319 0.93 -7.20 -3.32
N PRO A 320 0.67 -5.92 -2.98
CA PRO A 320 0.96 -4.78 -3.87
C PRO A 320 2.41 -4.70 -4.37
N VAL A 321 3.38 -5.07 -3.53
CA VAL A 321 4.80 -5.14 -3.94
C VAL A 321 5.04 -6.17 -5.06
N SER A 322 4.32 -7.28 -5.06
CA SER A 322 4.38 -8.29 -6.11
C SER A 322 3.70 -7.81 -7.39
N ILE A 323 2.68 -6.95 -7.31
CA ILE A 323 2.09 -6.29 -8.48
C ILE A 323 3.08 -5.29 -9.10
N ASN A 324 3.73 -4.44 -8.31
CA ASN A 324 4.80 -3.54 -8.80
C ASN A 324 5.92 -4.31 -9.53
N VAL A 325 6.34 -5.48 -9.00
CA VAL A 325 7.34 -6.33 -9.67
C VAL A 325 6.79 -6.95 -10.97
N LEU A 326 5.56 -7.45 -10.98
CA LEU A 326 4.89 -7.96 -12.18
C LEU A 326 4.75 -6.88 -13.27
N GLN A 327 4.46 -5.64 -12.86
CA GLN A 327 4.39 -4.47 -13.74
C GLN A 327 5.76 -4.13 -14.32
N ILE A 328 6.82 -4.07 -13.51
CA ILE A 328 8.20 -3.89 -14.00
C ILE A 328 8.53 -4.94 -15.07
N LEU A 329 8.25 -6.22 -14.81
CA LEU A 329 8.49 -7.30 -15.77
C LEU A 329 7.64 -7.17 -17.06
N ALA A 330 6.37 -6.78 -16.96
CA ALA A 330 5.51 -6.56 -18.11
C ALA A 330 5.95 -5.35 -18.95
N TYR A 331 6.20 -4.20 -18.32
CA TYR A 331 6.71 -3.00 -18.98
C TYR A 331 8.10 -3.25 -19.60
N SER A 332 9.05 -3.88 -18.88
CA SER A 332 10.36 -4.24 -19.42
C SER A 332 10.26 -5.11 -20.68
N SER A 333 9.32 -6.07 -20.74
CA SER A 333 9.08 -6.87 -21.96
C SER A 333 8.64 -6.01 -23.16
N ILE A 334 7.79 -5.01 -22.91
CA ILE A 334 7.27 -4.08 -23.93
C ILE A 334 8.35 -3.08 -24.37
N THR A 335 9.15 -2.55 -23.43
CA THR A 335 10.27 -1.65 -23.74
C THR A 335 11.35 -2.35 -24.55
N SER A 336 11.65 -3.62 -24.26
CA SER A 336 12.55 -4.45 -25.08
C SER A 336 11.99 -4.70 -26.48
N CYS A 337 10.70 -5.00 -26.61
CA CYS A 337 10.03 -5.19 -27.89
C CYS A 337 10.22 -3.98 -28.81
N LEU A 338 10.05 -2.77 -28.26
CA LEU A 338 10.28 -1.49 -28.93
C LEU A 338 11.77 -1.25 -29.24
N GLY A 339 12.65 -1.33 -28.24
CA GLY A 339 14.06 -0.94 -28.36
C GLY A 339 14.93 -1.81 -29.26
N PHE A 340 14.68 -3.12 -29.28
CA PHE A 340 15.36 -4.09 -30.16
C PHE A 340 14.64 -4.31 -31.51
N GLY A 341 13.56 -3.55 -31.78
CA GLY A 341 12.78 -3.65 -33.01
C GLY A 341 12.17 -5.03 -33.25
N LEU A 342 11.69 -5.70 -32.20
CA LEU A 342 11.35 -7.13 -32.28
C LEU A 342 9.96 -7.41 -32.88
N ALA A 343 9.01 -6.48 -32.79
CA ALA A 343 7.69 -6.59 -33.40
C ALA A 343 7.59 -5.85 -34.74
N GLU A 344 6.61 -6.25 -35.55
CA GLU A 344 6.30 -5.63 -36.84
C GLU A 344 5.65 -4.24 -36.66
N GLU A 345 5.94 -3.31 -37.56
CA GLU A 345 5.54 -1.90 -37.45
C GLU A 345 4.01 -1.69 -37.33
N GLU A 346 3.23 -2.60 -37.91
CA GLU A 346 1.77 -2.59 -37.84
C GLU A 346 1.25 -2.93 -36.43
N HIS A 347 1.89 -3.87 -35.73
CA HIS A 347 1.51 -4.23 -34.36
C HIS A 347 1.74 -3.10 -33.37
N PHE A 348 2.75 -2.25 -33.59
CA PHE A 348 2.91 -1.04 -32.79
C PHE A 348 1.76 -0.03 -33.04
N LYS A 349 1.24 0.11 -34.27
CA LYS A 349 0.14 1.06 -34.59
C LYS A 349 -1.14 0.77 -33.83
N ASP A 350 -1.47 -0.50 -33.58
CA ASP A 350 -2.55 -0.89 -32.67
C ASP A 350 -2.20 -0.60 -31.20
N LEU A 351 -0.95 -0.87 -30.79
CA LEU A 351 -0.49 -0.58 -29.44
C LEU A 351 -0.63 0.92 -29.12
N PHE A 352 -0.20 1.81 -30.02
CA PHE A 352 -0.37 3.27 -29.93
C PHE A 352 -1.82 3.69 -29.73
N LYS A 353 -2.75 3.02 -30.40
CA LYS A 353 -4.18 3.33 -30.33
C LYS A 353 -4.78 2.91 -28.98
N MET A 354 -4.42 1.74 -28.46
CA MET A 354 -4.92 1.27 -27.15
C MET A 354 -4.20 1.93 -25.97
N SER A 355 -2.88 2.10 -26.02
CA SER A 355 -2.12 2.77 -24.95
C SER A 355 -2.52 4.24 -24.84
N GLY A 356 -2.83 4.90 -25.96
CA GLY A 356 -3.46 6.22 -25.95
C GLY A 356 -4.72 6.25 -25.09
N GLU A 357 -5.70 5.38 -25.33
CA GLU A 357 -6.95 5.37 -24.55
C GLU A 357 -6.80 4.99 -23.08
N VAL A 358 -5.77 4.22 -22.70
CA VAL A 358 -5.49 3.85 -21.29
C VAL A 358 -4.73 4.99 -20.59
N VAL A 359 -3.68 5.51 -21.20
CA VAL A 359 -2.85 6.58 -20.62
C VAL A 359 -3.61 7.91 -20.56
N LEU A 360 -4.46 8.23 -21.55
CA LEU A 360 -5.34 9.41 -21.48
C LEU A 360 -6.32 9.36 -20.28
N LYS A 361 -6.71 8.14 -19.84
CA LYS A 361 -7.50 7.97 -18.62
C LYS A 361 -6.64 8.07 -17.37
N ALA A 362 -5.51 7.34 -17.32
CA ALA A 362 -4.61 7.34 -16.16
C ALA A 362 -4.00 8.72 -15.85
N VAL A 363 -3.75 9.54 -16.87
CA VAL A 363 -3.22 10.92 -16.75
C VAL A 363 -4.35 11.97 -16.76
N GLY A 364 -5.62 11.56 -16.91
CA GLY A 364 -6.80 12.43 -16.79
C GLY A 364 -6.98 13.47 -17.92
N VAL A 365 -6.23 13.39 -19.02
CA VAL A 365 -6.27 14.37 -20.11
C VAL A 365 -7.22 13.92 -21.22
N ALA A 366 -8.35 14.62 -21.37
CA ALA A 366 -9.43 14.23 -22.29
C ALA A 366 -9.06 14.27 -23.79
N GLN A 367 -8.05 15.06 -24.20
CA GLN A 367 -7.65 15.22 -25.61
C GLN A 367 -6.15 15.48 -25.75
N PHE A 368 -5.43 14.62 -26.49
CA PHE A 368 -4.17 14.94 -27.15
C PHE A 368 -4.30 14.69 -28.66
N PRO A 369 -3.69 15.50 -29.54
CA PRO A 369 -3.50 15.15 -30.94
C PRO A 369 -2.56 13.94 -31.09
N LYS A 370 -2.57 13.32 -32.27
CA LYS A 370 -1.84 12.08 -32.64
C LYS A 370 -0.53 11.86 -31.86
N ILE A 371 -0.53 10.84 -31.00
CA ILE A 371 0.66 10.39 -30.29
C ILE A 371 1.67 9.84 -31.29
N THR A 372 2.94 10.25 -31.18
CA THR A 372 4.06 9.81 -32.02
C THR A 372 4.80 8.63 -31.40
N GLU A 373 5.65 7.94 -32.18
CA GLU A 373 6.43 6.77 -31.71
C GLU A 373 7.27 7.11 -30.46
N ASN A 374 8.02 8.21 -30.53
CA ASN A 374 8.83 8.75 -29.44
C ASN A 374 7.99 8.97 -28.16
N LYS A 375 6.76 9.48 -28.27
CA LYS A 375 5.97 9.84 -27.09
C LYS A 375 5.46 8.63 -26.30
N VAL A 376 5.27 7.46 -26.92
CA VAL A 376 5.03 6.23 -26.13
C VAL A 376 6.32 5.65 -25.57
N SER A 377 7.47 5.84 -26.22
CA SER A 377 8.76 5.55 -25.59
C SER A 377 8.91 6.34 -24.29
N GLU A 378 8.66 7.66 -24.33
CA GLU A 378 8.69 8.55 -23.16
C GLU A 378 7.75 8.04 -22.06
N ILE A 379 6.47 7.80 -22.37
CA ILE A 379 5.46 7.30 -21.40
C ILE A 379 5.85 5.94 -20.82
N VAL A 380 6.33 4.99 -21.63
CA VAL A 380 6.70 3.64 -21.18
C VAL A 380 7.92 3.69 -20.26
N VAL A 381 8.89 4.56 -20.54
CA VAL A 381 10.07 4.78 -19.69
C VAL A 381 9.70 5.54 -18.41
N GLU A 382 8.80 6.52 -18.47
CA GLU A 382 8.27 7.26 -17.32
C GLU A 382 7.51 6.33 -16.35
N GLN A 383 6.61 5.48 -16.89
CA GLN A 383 5.88 4.50 -16.10
C GLN A 383 6.82 3.46 -15.46
N LEU A 384 7.80 2.94 -16.21
CA LEU A 384 8.83 2.07 -15.64
C LEU A 384 9.61 2.80 -14.53
N GLY A 385 9.95 4.09 -14.73
CA GLY A 385 10.51 4.99 -13.73
C GLY A 385 9.71 5.04 -12.43
N HIS A 386 8.40 5.27 -12.55
CA HIS A 386 7.48 5.31 -11.42
C HIS A 386 7.47 3.98 -10.65
N TYR A 387 7.33 2.82 -11.31
CA TYR A 387 7.34 1.52 -10.62
C TYR A 387 8.67 1.22 -9.92
N TRP A 388 9.81 1.60 -10.51
CA TRP A 388 11.12 1.45 -9.85
C TRP A 388 11.26 2.37 -8.63
N GLN A 389 10.80 3.63 -8.70
CA GLN A 389 10.79 4.56 -7.56
C GLN A 389 9.85 4.08 -6.44
N ASN A 390 8.66 3.59 -6.79
CA ASN A 390 7.73 2.99 -5.84
C ASN A 390 8.39 1.80 -5.13
N LEU A 391 8.99 0.87 -5.89
CA LEU A 391 9.67 -0.30 -5.32
C LEU A 391 10.88 0.09 -4.45
N GLN A 392 11.59 1.17 -4.79
CA GLN A 392 12.66 1.76 -3.97
C GLN A 392 12.14 2.29 -2.62
N SER A 393 11.07 3.08 -2.65
CA SER A 393 10.44 3.64 -1.44
C SER A 393 9.90 2.53 -0.53
N ILE A 394 9.21 1.57 -1.14
CA ILE A 394 8.53 0.45 -0.46
C ILE A 394 9.53 -0.53 0.18
N LEU A 395 10.60 -0.92 -0.52
CA LEU A 395 11.60 -1.86 0.01
C LEU A 395 12.74 -1.19 0.81
N GLN A 396 12.89 0.14 0.70
CA GLN A 396 13.99 0.92 1.30
C GLN A 396 15.40 0.46 0.87
N LEU A 397 15.50 -0.13 -0.32
CA LEU A 397 16.71 -0.66 -0.93
C LEU A 397 17.35 0.32 -1.93
N SER A 398 18.60 0.05 -2.34
CA SER A 398 19.19 0.74 -3.50
C SER A 398 18.55 0.25 -4.81
N PHE A 399 18.66 1.02 -5.89
CA PHE A 399 18.26 0.54 -7.22
C PHE A 399 19.10 -0.67 -7.66
N GLY A 400 20.37 -0.77 -7.22
CA GLY A 400 21.23 -1.92 -7.45
C GLY A 400 20.67 -3.19 -6.81
N ASP A 401 20.32 -3.11 -5.53
CA ASP A 401 19.71 -4.23 -4.80
C ASP A 401 18.36 -4.65 -5.40
N ILE A 402 17.56 -3.70 -5.88
CA ILE A 402 16.32 -4.00 -6.60
C ILE A 402 16.61 -4.70 -7.93
N CYS A 403 17.61 -4.24 -8.68
CA CYS A 403 18.07 -4.88 -9.92
C CYS A 403 18.52 -6.33 -9.67
N LEU A 404 19.34 -6.56 -8.64
CA LEU A 404 19.77 -7.88 -8.19
C LEU A 404 18.58 -8.79 -7.84
N LEU A 405 17.62 -8.31 -7.03
CA LEU A 405 16.42 -9.08 -6.68
C LEU A 405 15.54 -9.37 -7.90
N LEU A 406 15.41 -8.44 -8.85
CA LEU A 406 14.69 -8.66 -10.11
C LEU A 406 15.39 -9.69 -10.99
N HIS A 407 16.73 -9.68 -11.10
CA HIS A 407 17.49 -10.73 -11.77
C HIS A 407 17.27 -12.10 -11.12
N ARG A 408 17.27 -12.16 -9.78
CA ARG A 408 17.01 -13.39 -9.03
C ARG A 408 15.59 -13.92 -9.28
N ILE A 409 14.61 -13.02 -9.38
CA ILE A 409 13.22 -13.36 -9.72
C ILE A 409 13.14 -13.90 -11.16
N ILE A 410 13.75 -13.24 -12.14
CA ILE A 410 13.74 -13.71 -13.54
C ILE A 410 14.43 -15.08 -13.67
N PHE A 411 15.58 -15.28 -13.01
CA PHE A 411 16.29 -16.56 -12.95
C PHE A 411 15.44 -17.68 -12.35
N LEU A 412 14.77 -17.46 -11.22
CA LEU A 412 13.89 -18.45 -10.61
C LEU A 412 12.59 -18.65 -11.40
N SER A 413 12.15 -17.65 -12.17
CA SER A 413 11.01 -17.71 -13.09
C SER A 413 11.32 -18.29 -14.47
N ARG A 414 12.56 -18.74 -14.73
CA ARG A 414 13.00 -19.21 -16.07
C ARG A 414 12.06 -20.24 -16.70
N ASP A 415 11.52 -21.19 -15.93
CA ASP A 415 10.60 -22.22 -16.44
C ASP A 415 9.27 -21.63 -16.95
N LEU A 416 8.82 -20.53 -16.31
CA LEU A 416 7.63 -19.76 -16.72
C LEU A 416 7.88 -18.99 -18.02
N LEU A 417 9.10 -18.47 -18.19
CA LEU A 417 9.54 -17.70 -19.35
C LEU A 417 9.90 -18.60 -20.56
N PHE A 418 10.42 -19.81 -20.30
CA PHE A 418 10.95 -20.69 -21.35
C PHE A 418 9.86 -21.50 -22.06
N GLY A 419 8.74 -21.86 -21.40
CA GLY A 419 7.68 -22.60 -22.11
C GLY A 419 6.58 -23.30 -21.32
N ARG A 420 6.54 -23.21 -19.97
CA ARG A 420 5.52 -23.94 -19.18
C ARG A 420 4.09 -23.54 -19.53
N TYR A 421 3.86 -22.26 -19.87
CA TYR A 421 2.57 -21.72 -20.29
C TYR A 421 2.55 -21.47 -21.80
N LYS A 422 2.21 -22.52 -22.56
CA LYS A 422 1.82 -22.40 -23.98
C LYS A 422 0.46 -21.71 -24.08
N ILE A 423 0.14 -21.12 -25.25
CA ILE A 423 -1.12 -20.39 -25.48
C ILE A 423 -2.37 -21.24 -25.18
N CYS A 424 -2.90 -21.05 -23.99
CA CYS A 424 -4.27 -21.34 -23.61
C CYS A 424 -4.78 -20.08 -22.91
N LEU A 425 -5.35 -19.14 -23.67
CA LEU A 425 -5.76 -17.81 -23.18
C LEU A 425 -7.10 -17.85 -22.44
N THR A 426 -7.21 -18.78 -21.49
CA THR A 426 -8.29 -18.83 -20.50
C THR A 426 -7.89 -17.99 -19.29
N GLU A 427 -8.86 -17.41 -18.58
CA GLU A 427 -8.60 -16.63 -17.36
C GLU A 427 -7.79 -17.46 -16.34
N ASN A 428 -8.15 -18.74 -16.19
CA ASN A 428 -7.46 -19.71 -15.33
C ASN A 428 -5.95 -19.81 -15.60
N CYS A 429 -5.53 -19.97 -16.86
CA CYS A 429 -4.10 -20.09 -17.18
C CYS A 429 -3.30 -18.82 -16.91
N ILE A 430 -3.96 -17.65 -16.83
CA ILE A 430 -3.32 -16.39 -16.44
C ILE A 430 -3.32 -16.26 -14.91
N GLU A 431 -4.39 -16.68 -14.21
CA GLU A 431 -4.37 -16.82 -12.75
C GLU A 431 -3.26 -17.78 -12.29
N ASP A 432 -3.08 -18.92 -12.95
CA ASP A 432 -2.00 -19.89 -12.72
C ASP A 432 -0.61 -19.26 -12.97
N LEU A 433 -0.42 -18.55 -14.10
CA LEU A 433 0.84 -17.88 -14.44
C LEU A 433 1.20 -16.77 -13.43
N LEU A 434 0.23 -15.95 -13.05
CA LEU A 434 0.42 -14.88 -12.08
C LEU A 434 0.68 -15.44 -10.69
N THR A 435 -0.10 -16.42 -10.24
CA THR A 435 0.12 -17.13 -8.97
C THR A 435 1.52 -17.77 -8.95
N SER A 436 1.96 -18.38 -10.06
CA SER A 436 3.31 -18.94 -10.19
C SER A 436 4.41 -17.88 -10.01
N HIS A 437 4.27 -16.72 -10.66
CA HIS A 437 5.22 -15.60 -10.49
C HIS A 437 5.15 -14.99 -9.10
N THR A 438 3.95 -14.74 -8.55
CA THR A 438 3.76 -14.19 -7.20
C THR A 438 4.43 -15.08 -6.15
N LEU A 439 4.29 -16.41 -6.23
CA LEU A 439 4.98 -17.33 -5.30
C LEU A 439 6.51 -17.23 -5.37
N ILE A 440 7.08 -16.96 -6.56
CA ILE A 440 8.53 -16.74 -6.73
C ILE A 440 8.93 -15.37 -6.16
N ILE A 441 8.17 -14.32 -6.46
CA ILE A 441 8.41 -12.95 -5.99
C ILE A 441 8.34 -12.91 -4.45
N GLU A 442 7.28 -13.45 -3.85
CA GLU A 442 7.12 -13.54 -2.39
C GLU A 442 8.26 -14.35 -1.74
N LYS A 443 8.68 -15.47 -2.36
CA LYS A 443 9.81 -16.27 -1.88
C LYS A 443 11.13 -15.47 -1.92
N VAL A 444 11.39 -14.71 -2.98
CA VAL A 444 12.61 -13.88 -3.08
C VAL A 444 12.54 -12.70 -2.11
N LEU A 445 11.43 -11.98 -2.02
CA LEU A 445 11.28 -10.81 -1.14
C LEU A 445 11.31 -11.18 0.35
N ARG A 446 10.79 -12.35 0.73
CA ARG A 446 10.91 -12.91 2.09
C ARG A 446 12.36 -13.17 2.47
N ASN A 447 13.17 -13.65 1.52
CA ASN A 447 14.58 -13.99 1.71
C ASN A 447 15.53 -12.93 1.15
N ARG A 448 15.05 -11.69 0.93
CA ARG A 448 15.76 -10.65 0.15
C ARG A 448 17.19 -10.40 0.62
N ILE A 449 17.41 -10.30 1.93
CA ILE A 449 18.74 -10.06 2.51
C ILE A 449 19.68 -11.24 2.26
N MET A 450 19.19 -12.49 2.35
CA MET A 450 19.98 -13.68 2.01
C MET A 450 20.32 -13.74 0.52
N HIS A 451 19.37 -13.42 -0.37
CA HIS A 451 19.64 -13.43 -1.81
C HIS A 451 20.58 -12.31 -2.25
N LEU A 452 20.51 -11.12 -1.64
CA LEU A 452 21.51 -10.07 -1.86
C LEU A 452 22.90 -10.57 -1.41
N GLN A 453 23.03 -11.07 -0.19
CA GLN A 453 24.30 -11.64 0.31
C GLN A 453 24.79 -12.82 -0.54
N GLU A 454 23.90 -13.64 -1.11
CA GLU A 454 24.23 -14.72 -2.05
C GLU A 454 24.84 -14.16 -3.33
N MET A 455 24.16 -13.22 -4.00
CA MET A 455 24.58 -12.63 -5.27
C MET A 455 25.88 -11.82 -5.16
N ARG A 456 25.97 -10.95 -4.14
CA ARG A 456 27.18 -10.15 -3.86
C ARG A 456 28.37 -11.05 -3.49
N ARG A 457 28.17 -12.16 -2.75
CA ARG A 457 29.24 -13.16 -2.52
C ARG A 457 29.67 -13.89 -3.78
N THR A 458 28.74 -14.16 -4.71
CA THR A 458 29.13 -14.74 -6.00
C THR A 458 29.98 -13.77 -6.81
N ASP A 459 29.72 -12.45 -6.80
CA ASP A 459 30.63 -11.45 -7.41
C ASP A 459 32.07 -11.60 -6.87
N PHE A 460 32.27 -11.64 -5.54
CA PHE A 460 33.61 -11.85 -4.94
C PHE A 460 34.26 -13.20 -5.29
N SER A 461 33.48 -14.24 -5.58
CA SER A 461 34.03 -15.57 -5.88
C SER A 461 34.67 -15.68 -7.27
N LEU A 462 34.46 -14.68 -8.13
CA LEU A 462 35.01 -14.60 -9.48
C LEU A 462 36.45 -14.06 -9.49
N ASP A 463 36.83 -13.24 -8.50
CA ASP A 463 38.17 -12.66 -8.42
C ASP A 463 39.15 -13.60 -7.68
N LYS A 464 40.21 -14.01 -8.40
CA LYS A 464 41.31 -14.82 -7.85
C LYS A 464 42.40 -13.94 -7.19
N HIS A 465 42.32 -12.61 -7.35
CA HIS A 465 43.27 -11.60 -6.85
C HIS A 465 42.65 -10.75 -5.74
N LYS A 466 42.43 -11.37 -4.58
CA LYS A 466 42.02 -10.68 -3.35
C LYS A 466 42.96 -9.54 -3.00
N SER A 467 42.49 -8.32 -3.13
CA SER A 467 43.16 -7.10 -2.68
C SER A 467 42.36 -6.48 -1.52
N THR A 468 43.00 -5.65 -0.69
CA THR A 468 42.32 -4.95 0.42
C THR A 468 41.20 -4.00 -0.02
N GLU A 469 41.12 -3.73 -1.33
CA GLU A 469 40.07 -2.98 -2.02
C GLU A 469 38.68 -3.63 -1.85
N ASP A 470 38.62 -4.97 -1.77
CA ASP A 470 37.38 -5.75 -1.65
C ASP A 470 36.52 -5.33 -0.44
N CYS A 471 37.16 -4.95 0.66
CA CYS A 471 36.49 -4.61 1.92
C CYS A 471 35.61 -3.35 1.84
N VAL A 472 35.92 -2.40 0.95
CA VAL A 472 35.25 -1.08 0.94
C VAL A 472 33.81 -1.16 0.42
N LEU A 473 33.48 -2.13 -0.44
CA LEU A 473 32.13 -2.31 -0.96
C LEU A 473 31.32 -3.41 -0.25
N GLU A 474 31.94 -4.43 0.35
CA GLU A 474 31.20 -5.35 1.22
C GLU A 474 32.07 -6.07 2.28
N ILE A 475 31.83 -5.74 3.55
CA ILE A 475 32.53 -6.37 4.67
C ILE A 475 31.90 -7.73 5.00
N VAL A 476 32.48 -8.79 4.43
CA VAL A 476 32.59 -10.07 5.12
C VAL A 476 33.67 -9.90 6.20
N PRO A 477 33.36 -9.97 7.50
CA PRO A 477 34.34 -9.72 8.54
C PRO A 477 35.43 -10.81 8.56
N CYS A 478 36.63 -10.45 8.11
CA CYS A 478 37.77 -11.34 7.99
C CYS A 478 38.39 -11.70 9.36
N HIS A 479 37.81 -12.70 10.03
CA HIS A 479 38.37 -13.38 11.21
C HIS A 479 38.63 -12.50 12.45
N TYR A 480 38.02 -11.32 12.54
CA TYR A 480 38.06 -10.47 13.73
C TYR A 480 37.26 -11.05 14.91
N ASP A 481 37.60 -10.59 16.12
CA ASP A 481 36.96 -11.00 17.38
C ASP A 481 35.46 -10.72 17.41
N VAL A 482 34.70 -11.47 18.20
CA VAL A 482 33.23 -11.45 18.24
C VAL A 482 32.70 -10.06 18.63
N ASP A 483 33.35 -9.40 19.59
CA ASP A 483 32.97 -8.04 20.01
C ASP A 483 33.25 -7.00 18.92
N PHE A 484 34.29 -7.19 18.10
CA PHE A 484 34.52 -6.34 16.94
C PHE A 484 33.49 -6.59 15.83
N GLN A 485 33.12 -7.84 15.55
CA GLN A 485 32.04 -8.15 14.60
C GLN A 485 30.72 -7.46 15.00
N ASN A 486 30.43 -7.39 16.31
CA ASN A 486 29.28 -6.64 16.83
C ASN A 486 29.43 -5.11 16.64
N ALA A 487 30.64 -4.55 16.75
CA ALA A 487 30.89 -3.14 16.46
C ALA A 487 30.68 -2.80 14.98
N VAL A 488 31.12 -3.64 14.03
CA VAL A 488 30.88 -3.49 12.57
C VAL A 488 29.39 -3.42 12.25
N LEU A 489 28.54 -4.17 12.97
CA LEU A 489 27.08 -4.07 12.79
C LEU A 489 26.54 -2.67 13.10
N LEU A 490 27.20 -1.89 13.96
CA LEU A 490 26.80 -0.51 14.29
C LEU A 490 27.12 0.48 13.17
N PHE A 491 27.98 0.14 12.19
CA PHE A 491 28.28 0.98 11.03
C PHE A 491 27.43 0.67 9.81
N ARG A 492 26.71 -0.47 9.79
CA ARG A 492 25.74 -0.76 8.75
C ARG A 492 24.64 0.30 8.71
N SER A 493 24.36 0.83 7.53
CA SER A 493 23.23 1.74 7.29
C SER A 493 21.96 0.91 7.14
N PRO A 494 21.06 0.81 8.16
CA PRO A 494 19.83 0.07 8.00
C PRO A 494 18.92 0.80 7.01
N ALA A 495 18.01 0.05 6.38
CA ALA A 495 16.78 0.65 5.87
C ALA A 495 16.09 1.41 7.02
N SER A 496 15.63 2.63 6.76
CA SER A 496 14.75 3.31 7.71
C SER A 496 13.46 2.49 7.80
N PRO A 497 12.98 2.11 9.00
CA PRO A 497 11.77 1.31 9.11
C PRO A 497 10.56 2.13 8.64
N THR A 498 10.04 1.78 7.46
CA THR A 498 8.79 2.36 6.92
C THR A 498 7.60 1.48 7.25
N LEU A 499 6.41 2.09 7.19
CA LEU A 499 5.13 1.40 7.29
C LEU A 499 5.02 0.30 6.22
N ASP A 500 5.39 0.61 4.97
CA ASP A 500 5.32 -0.31 3.83
C ASP A 500 6.22 -1.54 4.02
N LEU A 501 7.42 -1.35 4.56
CA LEU A 501 8.36 -2.43 4.84
C LEU A 501 7.82 -3.36 5.94
N LEU A 502 7.18 -2.79 6.97
CA LEU A 502 6.49 -3.56 8.02
C LEU A 502 5.26 -4.31 7.46
N MET A 503 4.47 -3.67 6.59
CA MET A 503 3.35 -4.30 5.89
C MET A 503 3.82 -5.51 5.10
N ILE A 504 4.90 -5.37 4.32
CA ILE A 504 5.50 -6.44 3.53
C ILE A 504 6.05 -7.55 4.42
N ASP A 505 6.80 -7.22 5.48
CA ASP A 505 7.36 -8.24 6.37
C ASP A 505 6.30 -8.96 7.22
N ILE A 506 5.06 -8.46 7.30
CA ILE A 506 3.90 -9.19 7.83
C ILE A 506 3.22 -10.00 6.71
N GLN A 507 2.96 -9.38 5.55
CA GLN A 507 2.30 -10.00 4.39
C GLN A 507 3.11 -11.14 3.75
N LEU A 508 4.43 -11.18 3.90
CA LEU A 508 5.29 -12.25 3.40
C LEU A 508 5.55 -13.37 4.41
N ARG A 509 5.20 -13.20 5.69
CA ARG A 509 5.36 -14.24 6.72
C ARG A 509 4.32 -15.35 6.57
N GLU A 510 4.71 -16.56 6.96
CA GLU A 510 3.86 -17.76 6.89
C GLU A 510 2.79 -17.73 7.99
N ASN A 511 3.15 -17.31 9.20
CA ASN A 511 2.22 -17.15 10.33
C ASN A 511 1.46 -15.81 10.29
N LYS A 512 0.70 -15.54 9.23
CA LYS A 512 -0.15 -14.32 9.14
C LYS A 512 -1.14 -14.22 10.32
N SER A 513 -1.62 -15.36 10.81
CA SER A 513 -2.48 -15.47 12.00
C SER A 513 -1.89 -14.87 13.27
N MET A 514 -0.57 -14.91 13.45
CA MET A 514 0.12 -14.33 14.62
C MET A 514 -0.04 -12.80 14.71
N PHE A 515 -0.29 -12.14 13.58
CA PHE A 515 -0.41 -10.69 13.47
C PHE A 515 -1.78 -10.25 12.92
N GLY A 516 -2.82 -11.09 13.02
CA GLY A 516 -4.10 -10.87 12.32
C GLY A 516 -4.75 -9.51 12.57
N LEU A 517 -4.72 -8.99 13.80
CA LEU A 517 -5.20 -7.64 14.11
C LEU A 517 -4.33 -6.54 13.48
N LEU A 518 -3.01 -6.71 13.47
CA LEU A 518 -2.08 -5.73 12.89
C LEU A 518 -2.16 -5.74 11.36
N ASP A 519 -2.27 -6.92 10.73
CA ASP A 519 -2.55 -7.06 9.29
C ASP A 519 -3.89 -6.41 8.91
N LEU A 520 -4.95 -6.59 9.73
CA LEU A 520 -6.24 -5.92 9.54
C LEU A 520 -6.15 -4.39 9.66
N VAL A 521 -5.44 -3.88 10.68
CA VAL A 521 -5.20 -2.44 10.87
C VAL A 521 -4.43 -1.87 9.69
N LEU A 522 -3.34 -2.52 9.28
CA LEU A 522 -2.48 -2.08 8.18
C LEU A 522 -3.21 -2.09 6.83
N LYS A 523 -4.00 -3.13 6.54
CA LYS A 523 -4.86 -3.19 5.33
C LYS A 523 -5.95 -2.13 5.27
N ASN A 524 -6.31 -1.54 6.41
CA ASN A 524 -7.32 -0.49 6.51
C ASN A 524 -6.73 0.85 6.98
N ILE A 525 -5.41 1.04 7.00
CA ILE A 525 -4.82 2.18 7.72
C ILE A 525 -5.27 3.54 7.18
N ASN A 526 -5.43 3.67 5.87
CA ASN A 526 -5.97 4.88 5.24
C ASN A 526 -7.44 5.11 5.63
N LYS A 527 -8.26 4.05 5.74
CA LYS A 527 -9.64 4.14 6.27
C LYS A 527 -9.68 4.47 7.77
N LEU A 528 -8.70 3.99 8.53
CA LEU A 528 -8.52 4.29 9.95
C LEU A 528 -7.92 5.69 10.20
N ALA A 529 -7.38 6.35 9.16
CA ALA A 529 -7.01 7.76 9.19
C ALA A 529 -8.21 8.68 8.95
N LEU A 530 -9.23 8.27 8.18
CA LEU A 530 -10.43 9.09 7.90
C LEU A 530 -11.10 9.74 9.14
N PRO A 531 -11.17 9.11 10.33
CA PRO A 531 -11.70 9.76 11.53
C PRO A 531 -11.02 11.07 11.92
N GLN A 532 -9.73 11.28 11.61
CA GLN A 532 -9.04 12.54 11.88
C GLN A 532 -9.65 13.71 11.08
N ASN A 533 -10.16 13.40 9.89
CA ASN A 533 -10.76 14.36 8.96
C ASN A 533 -12.19 14.78 9.41
N ILE A 534 -12.82 14.05 10.32
CA ILE A 534 -14.18 14.38 10.80
C ILE A 534 -14.20 15.71 11.56
N MET A 535 -13.16 16.02 12.34
CA MET A 535 -13.16 17.20 13.20
C MET A 535 -13.11 18.55 12.44
N PRO A 536 -12.31 18.72 11.38
CA PRO A 536 -12.40 19.89 10.49
C PRO A 536 -13.78 20.04 9.83
N LEU A 537 -14.37 18.94 9.34
CA LEU A 537 -15.70 18.96 8.72
C LEU A 537 -16.79 19.42 9.72
N ILE A 538 -16.79 18.85 10.92
CA ILE A 538 -17.71 19.26 11.99
C ILE A 538 -17.43 20.69 12.47
N ARG A 539 -16.16 21.11 12.61
CA ARG A 539 -15.79 22.48 13.02
C ARG A 539 -16.37 23.51 12.05
N TRP A 540 -16.16 23.34 10.74
CA TRP A 540 -16.73 24.25 9.74
C TRP A 540 -18.25 24.27 9.80
N HIS A 541 -18.90 23.11 9.85
CA HIS A 541 -20.37 23.03 9.94
C HIS A 541 -20.92 23.73 11.20
N LEU A 542 -20.26 23.55 12.36
CA LEU A 542 -20.63 24.23 13.61
C LEU A 542 -20.39 25.75 13.56
N CYS A 543 -19.29 26.22 12.96
CA CYS A 543 -19.05 27.66 12.76
C CYS A 543 -20.11 28.26 11.82
N VAL A 544 -20.42 27.58 10.71
CA VAL A 544 -21.50 27.93 9.78
C VAL A 544 -22.85 28.04 10.49
N ILE A 545 -23.20 27.06 11.31
CA ILE A 545 -24.44 27.09 12.11
C ILE A 545 -24.39 28.28 13.07
N THR A 546 -23.32 28.43 13.85
CA THR A 546 -23.19 29.46 14.90
C THR A 546 -23.32 30.88 14.35
N TYR A 547 -22.66 31.19 13.23
CA TYR A 547 -22.61 32.54 12.66
C TYR A 547 -23.63 32.78 11.53
N GLY A 548 -24.07 31.72 10.85
CA GLY A 548 -24.97 31.79 9.68
C GLY A 548 -26.46 31.58 9.99
N SER A 549 -26.81 30.65 10.91
CA SER A 549 -28.21 30.25 11.18
C SER A 549 -29.17 31.39 11.54
N TYR A 550 -28.64 32.46 12.13
CA TYR A 550 -29.38 33.65 12.55
C TYR A 550 -29.54 34.72 11.47
N ARG A 551 -28.60 34.75 10.54
CA ARG A 551 -28.26 35.97 9.80
C ARG A 551 -28.76 35.93 8.36
N TYR A 552 -29.05 34.73 7.84
CA TYR A 552 -29.41 34.49 6.46
C TYR A 552 -30.56 33.48 6.40
N ARG A 553 -31.55 33.67 5.51
CA ARG A 553 -32.57 32.64 5.29
C ARG A 553 -31.96 31.44 4.57
N LYS A 554 -32.43 30.22 4.85
CA LYS A 554 -31.92 28.96 4.25
C LYS A 554 -31.74 29.03 2.72
N VAL A 555 -32.64 29.70 2.00
CA VAL A 555 -32.55 29.94 0.54
C VAL A 555 -31.44 30.93 0.17
N GLU A 556 -31.44 32.12 0.78
CA GLU A 556 -30.44 33.18 0.55
C GLU A 556 -29.02 32.74 0.94
N PHE A 557 -28.92 31.87 1.95
CA PHE A 557 -27.67 31.28 2.42
C PHE A 557 -27.13 30.24 1.43
N LYS A 558 -27.99 29.34 0.93
CA LYS A 558 -27.61 28.26 0.00
C LYS A 558 -26.86 28.77 -1.23
N ASP A 559 -27.28 29.92 -1.76
CA ASP A 559 -26.68 30.57 -2.94
C ASP A 559 -25.57 31.59 -2.62
N MET A 560 -25.26 31.82 -1.34
CA MET A 560 -24.11 32.63 -0.91
C MET A 560 -22.80 31.88 -1.15
N THR A 561 -21.72 32.59 -1.47
CA THR A 561 -20.36 31.98 -1.53
C THR A 561 -19.69 32.00 -0.16
N CYS A 562 -18.78 31.06 0.07
CA CYS A 562 -18.02 30.95 1.33
C CYS A 562 -17.31 32.27 1.67
N ASP A 563 -16.66 32.90 0.69
CA ASP A 563 -15.96 34.17 0.91
C ASP A 563 -16.91 35.34 1.24
N LYS A 564 -18.10 35.36 0.63
CA LYS A 564 -19.13 36.38 0.91
C LYS A 564 -19.78 36.20 2.29
N PHE A 565 -19.89 34.95 2.76
CA PHE A 565 -20.32 34.66 4.13
C PHE A 565 -19.27 35.12 5.14
N ILE A 566 -17.99 34.75 4.92
CA ILE A 566 -16.89 35.06 5.84
C ILE A 566 -16.61 36.57 5.87
N SER A 567 -16.46 37.23 4.71
CA SER A 567 -16.35 38.70 4.61
C SER A 567 -17.60 39.44 5.10
N GLY A 568 -18.71 38.74 5.30
CA GLY A 568 -19.90 39.28 5.94
C GLY A 568 -19.75 39.47 7.45
N GLU A 569 -18.88 38.71 8.14
CA GLU A 569 -18.70 38.85 9.58
C GLU A 569 -17.99 40.16 9.94
N ILE A 570 -18.58 40.91 10.87
CA ILE A 570 -18.18 42.28 11.24
C ILE A 570 -17.08 42.24 12.30
N ASP A 571 -17.12 41.24 13.18
CA ASP A 571 -16.11 41.00 14.20
C ASP A 571 -14.90 40.29 13.57
N ASP A 572 -13.73 40.96 13.57
CA ASP A 572 -12.52 40.45 12.91
C ASP A 572 -12.06 39.11 13.52
N THR A 573 -12.18 38.93 14.84
CA THR A 573 -11.77 37.68 15.51
C THR A 573 -12.66 36.51 15.09
N ARG A 574 -13.97 36.71 14.95
CA ARG A 574 -14.89 35.70 14.38
C ARG A 574 -14.63 35.47 12.90
N ARG A 575 -14.26 36.51 12.14
CA ARG A 575 -13.87 36.37 10.73
C ARG A 575 -12.64 35.49 10.57
N ASP A 576 -11.63 35.66 11.43
CA ASP A 576 -10.41 34.84 11.45
C ASP A 576 -10.70 33.39 11.87
N ILE A 577 -11.57 33.18 12.88
CA ILE A 577 -12.05 31.84 13.27
C ILE A 577 -12.81 31.17 12.12
N LEU A 578 -13.68 31.90 11.43
CA LEU A 578 -14.45 31.42 10.27
C LEU A 578 -13.54 31.10 9.08
N ARG A 579 -12.58 31.97 8.77
CA ARG A 579 -11.55 31.79 7.75
C ARG A 579 -10.76 30.52 8.04
N LYS A 580 -10.15 30.41 9.22
CA LYS A 580 -9.40 29.21 9.62
C LYS A 580 -10.26 27.95 9.59
N ALA A 581 -11.50 27.98 10.08
CA ALA A 581 -12.39 26.82 10.04
C ALA A 581 -12.74 26.41 8.60
N PHE A 582 -12.88 27.36 7.67
CA PHE A 582 -13.08 27.07 6.25
C PHE A 582 -11.81 26.52 5.59
N ASP A 583 -10.65 27.05 5.96
CA ASP A 583 -9.38 26.67 5.36
C ASP A 583 -8.97 25.25 5.85
N ASP A 584 -9.10 24.98 7.17
CA ASP A 584 -9.03 23.64 7.80
C ASP A 584 -9.95 22.64 7.04
N PHE A 585 -11.20 23.04 6.78
CA PHE A 585 -12.20 22.25 6.05
C PHE A 585 -11.85 22.05 4.57
N THR A 586 -11.32 23.08 3.91
CA THR A 586 -11.00 23.08 2.48
C THR A 586 -9.84 22.14 2.19
N GLU A 587 -8.78 22.19 3.00
CA GLU A 587 -7.68 21.23 2.95
C GLU A 587 -8.20 19.81 3.19
N THR A 588 -8.97 19.61 4.26
CA THR A 588 -9.50 18.29 4.64
C THR A 588 -10.42 17.69 3.59
N TRP A 589 -11.33 18.48 3.01
CA TRP A 589 -12.26 18.02 1.97
C TRP A 589 -11.54 17.75 0.67
N ASN A 590 -10.63 18.62 0.22
CA ASN A 590 -9.90 18.41 -1.02
C ASN A 590 -8.92 17.23 -0.91
N ASN A 591 -8.44 16.92 0.30
CA ASN A 591 -7.71 15.69 0.60
C ASN A 591 -8.64 14.45 0.52
N ILE A 592 -9.80 14.45 1.20
CA ILE A 592 -10.82 13.39 1.04
C ILE A 592 -11.22 13.17 -0.43
N LYS A 593 -11.27 14.25 -1.21
CA LYS A 593 -11.63 14.26 -2.62
C LYS A 593 -10.42 14.09 -3.57
N SER A 594 -9.24 13.72 -3.05
CA SER A 594 -8.13 13.26 -3.87
C SER A 594 -8.47 11.90 -4.48
N VAL A 595 -7.90 11.59 -5.66
CA VAL A 595 -8.19 10.33 -6.37
C VAL A 595 -7.89 9.10 -5.49
N GLU A 596 -6.82 9.18 -4.70
CA GLU A 596 -6.37 8.13 -3.76
C GLU A 596 -7.38 7.83 -2.65
N ASN A 597 -8.15 8.83 -2.21
CA ASN A 597 -9.13 8.68 -1.12
C ASN A 597 -10.54 8.32 -1.61
N ILE A 598 -10.93 8.71 -2.84
CA ILE A 598 -12.27 8.44 -3.39
C ILE A 598 -12.56 6.93 -3.45
N ASP A 599 -11.62 6.11 -3.92
CA ASP A 599 -11.76 4.64 -4.00
C ASP A 599 -12.08 3.99 -2.63
N MET A 600 -11.70 4.62 -1.51
CA MET A 600 -11.91 4.07 -0.18
C MET A 600 -13.37 4.12 0.29
N PHE A 601 -14.17 5.04 -0.26
CA PHE A 601 -15.60 5.18 0.02
C PHE A 601 -16.46 4.27 -0.88
N GLY A 602 -15.83 3.45 -1.73
CA GLY A 602 -16.48 2.67 -2.78
C GLY A 602 -16.91 3.55 -3.96
N SER A 603 -17.53 2.93 -4.97
CA SER A 603 -17.95 3.58 -6.23
C SER A 603 -19.20 4.47 -6.07
N SER A 604 -19.17 5.36 -5.09
CA SER A 604 -20.16 6.41 -4.88
C SER A 604 -19.97 7.51 -5.91
N HIS A 605 -20.70 7.42 -7.03
CA HIS A 605 -20.79 8.49 -8.03
C HIS A 605 -21.19 9.85 -7.43
N THR A 606 -21.76 9.87 -6.23
CA THR A 606 -22.07 11.10 -5.48
C THR A 606 -20.81 11.88 -5.08
N ILE A 607 -19.69 11.22 -4.78
CA ILE A 607 -18.44 11.87 -4.35
C ILE A 607 -17.62 12.37 -5.55
N GLU A 608 -17.53 11.58 -6.63
CA GLU A 608 -16.83 11.97 -7.86
C GLU A 608 -17.35 13.31 -8.42
N ASN A 609 -18.67 13.52 -8.35
CA ASN A 609 -19.37 14.68 -8.87
C ASN A 609 -19.47 15.88 -7.90
N MET A 610 -18.93 15.80 -6.68
CA MET A 610 -18.84 16.95 -5.76
C MET A 610 -17.77 17.95 -6.24
N GLU A 611 -17.96 19.25 -5.99
CA GLU A 611 -16.96 20.26 -6.34
C GLU A 611 -15.74 20.26 -5.38
N LEU A 612 -14.60 20.77 -5.87
CA LEU A 612 -13.45 21.08 -5.00
C LEU A 612 -13.77 22.34 -4.21
N MET A 613 -13.42 22.33 -2.92
CA MET A 613 -13.69 23.46 -2.03
C MET A 613 -12.70 24.60 -2.31
N CYS A 614 -13.25 25.81 -2.46
CA CYS A 614 -12.51 27.06 -2.60
C CYS A 614 -13.43 28.22 -2.19
N PRO A 615 -12.91 29.45 -1.96
CA PRO A 615 -13.71 30.55 -1.41
C PRO A 615 -14.95 30.94 -2.25
N THR A 616 -14.96 30.64 -3.55
CA THR A 616 -16.10 30.92 -4.45
C THR A 616 -17.18 29.82 -4.45
N VAL A 617 -16.96 28.68 -3.79
CA VAL A 617 -17.98 27.63 -3.62
C VAL A 617 -19.21 28.16 -2.89
N LYS A 618 -20.40 27.67 -3.26
CA LYS A 618 -21.66 28.00 -2.59
C LYS A 618 -21.79 27.29 -1.24
N MET A 619 -22.34 27.96 -0.24
CA MET A 619 -22.60 27.36 1.08
C MET A 619 -23.43 26.08 0.96
N GLY A 620 -24.36 26.02 -0.01
CA GLY A 620 -25.17 24.83 -0.28
C GLY A 620 -24.44 23.57 -0.74
N ALA A 621 -23.14 23.65 -1.06
CA ALA A 621 -22.29 22.49 -1.38
C ALA A 621 -21.34 22.10 -0.23
N CYS A 622 -20.94 23.06 0.61
CA CYS A 622 -20.02 22.83 1.73
C CYS A 622 -20.72 22.73 3.10
N THR A 623 -22.06 22.68 3.14
CA THR A 623 -22.84 22.62 4.38
C THR A 623 -24.04 21.69 4.25
N ILE A 624 -24.33 20.91 5.30
CA ILE A 624 -25.53 20.07 5.35
C ILE A 624 -26.73 21.00 5.56
N LEU A 625 -27.60 21.10 4.55
CA LEU A 625 -28.81 21.91 4.54
C LEU A 625 -30.09 21.06 4.36
N ASP A 626 -30.09 19.83 4.89
CA ASP A 626 -31.31 19.01 4.98
C ASP A 626 -32.37 19.66 5.88
N ASP A 627 -33.55 19.06 6.00
CA ASP A 627 -34.66 19.64 6.76
C ASP A 627 -34.62 19.37 8.28
N GLN A 628 -33.51 18.81 8.80
CA GLN A 628 -33.19 18.71 10.23
C GLN A 628 -31.99 19.58 10.63
N SER A 629 -31.19 20.05 9.68
CA SER A 629 -30.02 20.92 9.88
C SER A 629 -30.33 22.20 10.65
N VAL A 630 -29.39 22.65 11.48
CA VAL A 630 -29.56 23.69 12.52
C VAL A 630 -29.59 25.12 11.95
N PHE A 631 -30.23 25.34 10.80
CA PHE A 631 -30.56 26.66 10.27
C PHE A 631 -31.82 27.26 10.95
N LYS A 632 -31.85 27.17 12.29
CA LYS A 632 -32.73 27.88 13.23
C LYS A 632 -32.10 27.91 14.64
N GLU A 633 -31.80 29.11 15.11
CA GLU A 633 -31.80 29.59 16.50
C GLU A 633 -31.06 28.84 17.66
N LYS A 634 -29.78 29.23 17.95
CA LYS A 634 -29.00 29.27 19.25
C LYS A 634 -29.03 28.02 20.16
N ASN A 635 -27.93 27.45 20.70
CA ASN A 635 -26.46 27.70 20.75
C ASN A 635 -25.76 26.33 21.12
N GLY A 636 -24.47 26.10 21.42
CA GLY A 636 -23.27 26.92 21.77
C GLY A 636 -22.59 26.57 23.15
N ALA A 637 -21.64 25.60 23.21
CA ALA A 637 -20.82 25.20 24.41
C ALA A 637 -19.35 24.80 24.05
N LYS A 638 -18.54 23.94 24.72
CA LYS A 638 -18.68 22.72 25.58
C LYS A 638 -18.36 23.05 27.09
N SER A 639 -17.79 22.29 28.05
CA SER A 639 -17.24 20.91 28.28
C SER A 639 -16.91 20.75 29.80
N ASP A 640 -16.71 19.61 30.48
CA ASP A 640 -16.91 18.13 30.34
C ASP A 640 -16.97 17.54 31.80
N VAL A 641 -16.84 16.28 32.26
CA VAL A 641 -16.26 14.96 31.85
C VAL A 641 -17.11 13.81 32.44
N THR A 642 -16.87 12.53 32.07
CA THR A 642 -17.87 11.43 32.09
C THR A 642 -17.38 10.04 32.54
N ALA A 643 -18.32 9.18 32.98
CA ALA A 643 -18.33 7.72 32.78
C ALA A 643 -19.68 7.10 33.22
N ASP A 644 -19.96 7.11 34.53
CA ASP A 644 -21.10 6.40 35.17
C ASP A 644 -22.42 7.21 35.17
N LEU A 645 -22.66 7.93 34.07
CA LEU A 645 -23.69 8.98 33.98
C LEU A 645 -24.99 8.50 33.32
N SER A 646 -26.12 9.10 33.69
CA SER A 646 -27.36 8.91 32.92
C SER A 646 -27.26 9.58 31.54
N ILE A 647 -28.03 9.12 30.55
CA ILE A 647 -28.15 9.79 29.25
C ILE A 647 -28.74 11.19 29.44
N VAL A 648 -29.67 11.36 30.38
CA VAL A 648 -30.22 12.68 30.74
C VAL A 648 -29.11 13.61 31.25
N ASP A 649 -28.27 13.17 32.19
CA ASP A 649 -27.17 13.96 32.74
C ASP A 649 -26.08 14.24 31.69
N TYR A 650 -25.78 13.27 30.82
CA TYR A 650 -24.80 13.42 29.74
C TYR A 650 -25.28 14.42 28.68
N LEU A 651 -26.55 14.34 28.27
CA LEU A 651 -27.16 15.32 27.39
C LEU A 651 -27.37 16.67 28.10
N GLU A 652 -27.59 16.70 29.42
CA GLU A 652 -27.60 17.94 30.21
C GLU A 652 -26.21 18.58 30.33
N GLN A 653 -25.13 17.81 30.41
CA GLN A 653 -23.75 18.31 30.29
C GLN A 653 -23.49 18.94 28.92
N TYR A 654 -24.21 18.49 27.87
CA TYR A 654 -24.20 19.08 26.54
C TYR A 654 -25.42 19.97 26.21
N LYS A 655 -26.24 20.36 27.21
CA LYS A 655 -27.44 21.18 26.95
C LYS A 655 -27.13 22.53 26.33
N THR A 656 -26.01 23.11 26.72
CA THR A 656 -25.55 24.36 26.15
C THR A 656 -25.03 24.17 24.72
N VAL A 657 -24.57 22.99 24.29
CA VAL A 657 -24.11 22.73 22.90
C VAL A 657 -25.26 22.43 21.95
N THR A 658 -26.34 21.84 22.48
CA THR A 658 -27.56 21.47 21.75
C THR A 658 -28.62 22.58 21.77
N GLY A 659 -28.46 23.60 22.60
CA GLY A 659 -29.43 24.69 22.81
C GLY A 659 -30.71 24.29 23.54
N MET A 660 -30.90 23.00 23.83
CA MET A 660 -32.12 22.46 24.41
C MET A 660 -32.18 22.73 25.92
N VAL A 661 -33.32 23.22 26.39
CA VAL A 661 -33.57 23.48 27.82
C VAL A 661 -33.57 22.15 28.59
N SER A 662 -32.99 22.09 29.81
CA SER A 662 -32.86 20.83 30.61
C SER A 662 -34.12 19.94 30.62
N GLY A 663 -35.29 20.54 30.75
CA GLY A 663 -36.57 19.80 30.78
C GLY A 663 -36.91 19.03 29.49
N VAL A 664 -36.32 19.38 28.35
CA VAL A 664 -36.51 18.66 27.09
C VAL A 664 -35.87 17.27 27.18
N PHE A 665 -34.65 17.15 27.72
CA PHE A 665 -33.98 15.84 27.84
C PHE A 665 -34.67 14.93 28.85
N ARG A 666 -35.12 15.47 29.99
CA ARG A 666 -35.92 14.72 31.00
C ARG A 666 -37.28 14.25 30.47
N ASN A 667 -37.81 14.92 29.44
CA ASN A 667 -39.06 14.52 28.78
C ASN A 667 -38.84 13.54 27.62
N LEU A 668 -37.61 13.43 27.08
CA LEU A 668 -37.26 12.53 25.97
C LEU A 668 -36.68 11.19 26.44
N PHE A 669 -35.96 11.18 27.57
CA PHE A 669 -35.31 10.00 28.12
C PHE A 669 -35.63 9.85 29.61
N PRO A 670 -36.05 8.66 30.10
CA PRO A 670 -36.20 8.41 31.53
C PRO A 670 -34.87 8.60 32.27
N GLU A 671 -34.92 9.14 33.49
CA GLU A 671 -33.73 9.42 34.32
C GLU A 671 -32.92 8.14 34.65
N ASP A 672 -33.54 6.96 34.57
CA ASP A 672 -32.92 5.65 34.77
C ASP A 672 -31.98 5.19 33.63
N VAL A 673 -32.10 5.78 32.44
CA VAL A 673 -31.34 5.33 31.25
C VAL A 673 -29.90 5.85 31.31
N ARG A 674 -28.91 4.96 31.30
CA ARG A 674 -27.47 5.28 31.33
C ARG A 674 -26.79 5.14 29.98
N LEU A 675 -25.61 5.75 29.84
CA LEU A 675 -24.80 5.66 28.61
C LEU A 675 -24.53 4.21 28.17
N CYS A 676 -24.34 3.29 29.12
CA CYS A 676 -24.18 1.87 28.84
C CYS A 676 -25.44 1.20 28.24
N HIS A 677 -26.63 1.79 28.39
CA HIS A 677 -27.88 1.28 27.82
C HIS A 677 -28.14 1.78 26.38
N ILE A 678 -27.24 2.58 25.79
CA ILE A 678 -27.50 3.25 24.50
C ILE A 678 -27.68 2.27 23.33
N VAL A 679 -27.04 1.09 23.39
CA VAL A 679 -27.20 0.01 22.40
C VAL A 679 -28.60 -0.61 22.48
N ASP A 680 -29.10 -0.88 23.68
CA ASP A 680 -30.44 -1.43 23.89
C ASP A 680 -31.54 -0.40 23.60
N MET A 681 -31.27 0.87 23.85
CA MET A 681 -32.13 1.97 23.40
C MET A 681 -32.19 2.06 21.87
N TYR A 682 -31.07 1.83 21.17
CA TYR A 682 -31.06 1.80 19.71
C TYR A 682 -31.84 0.60 19.15
N ARG A 683 -31.64 -0.62 19.70
CA ARG A 683 -32.44 -1.83 19.41
C ARG A 683 -33.95 -1.56 19.51
N TRP A 684 -34.37 -0.89 20.59
CA TRP A 684 -35.77 -0.52 20.83
C TRP A 684 -36.31 0.53 19.83
N LEU A 685 -35.47 1.50 19.44
CA LEU A 685 -35.83 2.50 18.43
C LEU A 685 -35.95 1.88 17.02
N GLU A 686 -35.11 0.91 16.66
CA GLU A 686 -35.27 0.14 15.41
C GLU A 686 -36.59 -0.62 15.37
N GLU A 687 -37.02 -1.21 16.49
CA GLU A 687 -38.30 -1.92 16.58
C GLU A 687 -39.49 -0.96 16.38
N ILE A 688 -39.50 0.19 17.08
CA ILE A 688 -40.56 1.20 16.94
C ILE A 688 -40.60 1.79 15.53
N ASN A 689 -39.45 2.11 14.95
CA ASN A 689 -39.38 2.59 13.57
C ASN A 689 -39.85 1.51 12.59
N GLY A 690 -39.53 0.24 12.83
CA GLY A 690 -40.07 -0.90 12.10
C GLY A 690 -41.59 -0.95 12.16
N ASP A 691 -42.19 -0.85 13.33
CA ASP A 691 -43.66 -0.85 13.50
C ASP A 691 -44.34 0.31 12.74
N ILE A 692 -43.75 1.50 12.71
CA ILE A 692 -44.22 2.67 11.95
C ILE A 692 -44.04 2.48 10.43
N VAL A 693 -42.92 1.89 10.00
CA VAL A 693 -42.66 1.62 8.58
C VAL A 693 -43.61 0.53 8.06
N VAL A 694 -43.89 -0.53 8.83
CA VAL A 694 -44.88 -1.59 8.49
C VAL A 694 -46.21 -0.98 8.07
N ASP A 695 -46.75 -0.05 8.88
CA ASP A 695 -48.06 0.52 8.62
C ASP A 695 -48.05 1.54 7.46
N SER A 696 -46.87 2.01 7.02
CA SER A 696 -46.67 2.89 5.85
C SER A 696 -46.11 2.21 4.59
N LEU A 697 -45.80 0.89 4.63
CA LEU A 697 -45.31 0.10 3.49
C LEU A 697 -46.15 0.26 2.21
N GLU A 698 -45.49 0.28 1.05
CA GLU A 698 -46.14 0.35 -0.26
C GLU A 698 -46.99 -0.90 -0.58
N LEU A 699 -47.99 -0.78 -1.46
CA LEU A 699 -48.92 -1.86 -1.81
C LEU A 699 -48.25 -3.17 -2.27
N GLN A 700 -47.06 -3.08 -2.85
CA GLN A 700 -46.27 -4.24 -3.29
C GLN A 700 -45.81 -5.17 -2.15
N TYR A 701 -45.76 -4.67 -0.91
CA TYR A 701 -45.42 -5.43 0.31
C TYR A 701 -46.63 -5.94 1.09
N ARG A 702 -47.85 -5.73 0.55
CA ARG A 702 -49.14 -6.02 1.23
C ARG A 702 -49.96 -7.11 0.54
N LYS A 703 -49.33 -8.02 -0.22
CA LYS A 703 -50.03 -9.17 -0.79
C LYS A 703 -50.37 -10.16 0.32
N GLN A 704 -51.62 -10.62 0.33
CA GLN A 704 -52.07 -11.60 1.32
C GLN A 704 -51.33 -12.93 1.17
N LEU A 705 -51.01 -13.55 2.29
CA LEU A 705 -50.46 -14.90 2.36
C LEU A 705 -51.46 -15.92 1.80
N ARG A 706 -50.93 -17.04 1.28
CA ARG A 706 -51.76 -18.17 0.85
C ARG A 706 -52.48 -18.76 2.06
N LYS A 707 -53.62 -19.41 1.83
CA LYS A 707 -54.40 -20.06 2.90
C LYS A 707 -53.55 -21.03 3.70
N ASP A 708 -52.76 -21.86 3.03
CA ASP A 708 -51.96 -22.91 3.68
C ASP A 708 -50.85 -22.33 4.57
N ASP A 709 -50.21 -21.23 4.15
CA ASP A 709 -49.23 -20.50 4.95
C ASP A 709 -49.88 -19.79 6.15
N ARG A 710 -51.10 -19.25 5.98
CA ARG A 710 -51.88 -18.66 7.09
C ARG A 710 -52.32 -19.73 8.09
N ASP A 711 -52.82 -20.87 7.63
CA ASP A 711 -53.26 -21.99 8.48
C ASP A 711 -52.05 -22.60 9.24
N ARG A 712 -50.86 -22.67 8.61
CA ARG A 712 -49.59 -23.06 9.27
C ARG A 712 -49.17 -22.05 10.34
N LEU A 713 -49.17 -20.75 10.02
CA LEU A 713 -48.90 -19.69 11.00
C LEU A 713 -49.87 -19.77 12.18
N SER A 714 -51.18 -19.86 11.92
CA SER A 714 -52.23 -20.00 12.95
C SER A 714 -52.06 -21.25 13.81
N THR A 715 -51.53 -22.36 13.25
CA THR A 715 -51.18 -23.54 14.04
C THR A 715 -49.98 -23.26 14.96
N ALA A 716 -48.94 -22.57 14.46
CA ALA A 716 -47.78 -22.18 15.27
C ALA A 716 -48.15 -21.24 16.45
N GLN A 717 -49.22 -20.44 16.33
CA GLN A 717 -49.71 -19.56 17.41
C GLN A 717 -50.13 -20.30 18.68
N ALA A 718 -50.52 -21.58 18.60
CA ALA A 718 -50.96 -22.34 19.76
C ALA A 718 -49.81 -22.66 20.72
N ASP A 719 -48.68 -23.12 20.18
CA ASP A 719 -47.61 -23.73 20.98
C ASP A 719 -46.33 -22.88 21.10
N ASN A 720 -46.16 -21.85 20.26
CA ASN A 720 -44.84 -21.22 20.04
C ASN A 720 -44.80 -19.71 20.36
N ILE A 721 -45.70 -19.20 21.21
CA ILE A 721 -45.92 -17.75 21.36
C ILE A 721 -44.66 -16.91 21.63
N LYS A 722 -43.73 -17.41 22.46
CA LYS A 722 -42.46 -16.71 22.77
C LYS A 722 -41.51 -16.62 21.57
N TYR A 723 -41.54 -17.62 20.68
CA TYR A 723 -40.79 -17.59 19.42
C TYR A 723 -41.43 -16.62 18.42
N LEU A 724 -42.77 -16.47 18.46
CA LEU A 724 -43.48 -15.45 17.69
C LEU A 724 -43.16 -14.03 18.18
N GLU A 725 -42.99 -13.81 19.50
CA GLU A 725 -42.54 -12.52 20.02
C GLU A 725 -41.12 -12.14 19.56
N LYS A 726 -40.19 -13.11 19.48
CA LYS A 726 -38.87 -12.89 18.88
C LYS A 726 -38.95 -12.62 17.38
N LEU A 727 -39.76 -13.39 16.66
CA LEU A 727 -39.99 -13.18 15.23
C LEU A 727 -40.61 -11.80 14.93
N ASP A 728 -41.53 -11.30 15.76
CA ASP A 728 -42.13 -9.97 15.61
C ASP A 728 -41.05 -8.88 15.62
N HIS A 729 -40.11 -8.94 16.58
CA HIS A 729 -38.95 -8.04 16.62
C HIS A 729 -38.08 -8.15 15.35
N THR A 730 -37.67 -9.37 14.96
CA THR A 730 -36.88 -9.62 13.75
C THR A 730 -37.55 -9.05 12.48
N LEU A 731 -38.86 -9.27 12.31
CA LEU A 731 -39.60 -8.80 11.14
C LEU A 731 -39.70 -7.26 11.10
N LYS A 732 -39.84 -6.59 12.25
CA LYS A 732 -39.81 -5.12 12.33
C LYS A 732 -38.43 -4.56 12.00
N VAL A 733 -37.36 -5.17 12.54
CA VAL A 733 -35.98 -4.77 12.26
C VAL A 733 -35.64 -4.98 10.79
N PHE A 734 -36.12 -6.06 10.15
CA PHE A 734 -36.04 -6.24 8.69
C PHE A 734 -36.74 -5.10 7.94
N VAL A 735 -37.99 -4.79 8.29
CA VAL A 735 -38.75 -3.71 7.64
C VAL A 735 -38.07 -2.35 7.83
N HIS A 736 -37.48 -2.09 8.99
CA HIS A 736 -36.70 -0.88 9.26
C HIS A 736 -35.41 -0.84 8.44
N ARG A 737 -34.50 -1.79 8.62
CA ARG A 737 -33.16 -1.79 8.00
C ARG A 737 -33.21 -1.93 6.49
N SER A 738 -34.16 -2.71 5.98
CA SER A 738 -34.17 -3.15 4.58
C SER A 738 -35.23 -2.43 3.75
N LEU A 739 -36.44 -2.20 4.27
CA LEU A 739 -37.55 -1.65 3.47
C LEU A 739 -37.79 -0.14 3.64
N SER A 740 -37.22 0.53 4.66
CA SER A 740 -37.39 1.98 4.82
C SER A 740 -36.54 2.81 3.84
N LEU A 741 -35.48 2.21 3.27
CA LEU A 741 -34.54 2.88 2.38
C LEU A 741 -34.78 2.47 0.93
N LYS A 742 -35.08 3.46 0.06
CA LYS A 742 -35.44 3.25 -1.36
C LYS A 742 -34.31 2.78 -2.29
N SER A 743 -33.21 2.28 -1.73
CA SER A 743 -31.93 2.07 -2.43
C SER A 743 -31.33 0.67 -2.24
N GLN A 744 -32.10 -0.32 -1.79
CA GLN A 744 -31.65 -1.70 -1.62
C GLN A 744 -32.25 -2.63 -2.69
N ASP A 745 -31.44 -3.57 -3.21
CA ASP A 745 -31.79 -4.52 -4.26
C ASP A 745 -32.67 -5.70 -3.76
N ILE A 746 -33.77 -5.37 -3.09
CA ILE A 746 -34.64 -6.36 -2.45
C ILE A 746 -35.64 -6.93 -3.44
N ARG A 747 -35.68 -8.27 -3.50
CA ARG A 747 -36.49 -9.01 -4.48
C ARG A 747 -37.80 -9.44 -3.85
N LEU A 748 -38.87 -8.73 -4.18
CA LEU A 748 -40.25 -9.02 -3.76
C LEU A 748 -40.64 -10.50 -3.83
N GLY A 749 -40.23 -11.19 -4.90
CA GLY A 749 -40.51 -12.60 -5.17
C GLY A 749 -39.49 -13.60 -4.62
N GLN A 750 -38.52 -13.18 -3.80
CA GLN A 750 -37.61 -14.07 -3.08
C GLN A 750 -38.23 -14.46 -1.72
N PRO A 751 -37.97 -15.68 -1.20
CA PRO A 751 -38.38 -16.06 0.14
C PRO A 751 -37.89 -15.07 1.20
N LEU A 752 -38.80 -14.69 2.09
CA LEU A 752 -38.50 -13.81 3.22
C LEU A 752 -37.49 -14.45 4.17
N ILE A 753 -37.52 -15.78 4.30
CA ILE A 753 -36.60 -16.53 5.17
C ILE A 753 -35.14 -16.39 4.73
N ASP A 754 -34.85 -16.31 3.43
CA ASP A 754 -33.48 -16.14 2.91
C ASP A 754 -32.80 -14.89 3.46
N TYR A 755 -33.56 -13.80 3.62
CA TYR A 755 -33.08 -12.56 4.22
C TYR A 755 -32.99 -12.64 5.75
N ILE A 756 -33.86 -13.41 6.40
CA ILE A 756 -33.84 -13.58 7.87
C ILE A 756 -32.72 -14.53 8.31
N LEU A 757 -32.22 -15.41 7.43
CA LEU A 757 -31.10 -16.30 7.73
C LEU A 757 -29.71 -15.65 7.61
N ASP A 758 -29.62 -14.38 7.18
CA ASP A 758 -28.36 -13.64 7.09
C ASP A 758 -27.92 -13.13 8.48
N GLU A 759 -26.91 -13.77 9.08
CA GLU A 759 -26.48 -13.47 10.46
C GLU A 759 -25.92 -12.04 10.63
N ASP A 760 -25.43 -11.40 9.56
CA ASP A 760 -24.92 -10.02 9.60
C ASP A 760 -26.03 -8.95 9.77
N LEU A 761 -27.31 -9.33 9.61
CA LEU A 761 -28.45 -8.42 9.71
C LEU A 761 -29.07 -8.29 11.11
N TRP A 762 -28.67 -9.10 12.09
CA TRP A 762 -29.34 -9.21 13.40
C TRP A 762 -28.44 -8.82 14.58
N TRP A 763 -29.06 -8.74 15.76
CA TRP A 763 -28.35 -8.57 17.02
C TRP A 763 -27.98 -9.93 17.61
N GLU A 764 -26.78 -10.03 18.21
CA GLU A 764 -26.30 -11.27 18.83
C GLU A 764 -27.33 -11.85 19.82
N GLY A 765 -27.82 -13.06 19.53
CA GLY A 765 -28.67 -13.85 20.42
C GLY A 765 -30.16 -13.91 20.08
N ASP A 766 -30.66 -13.18 19.08
CA ASP A 766 -32.06 -13.33 18.60
C ASP A 766 -32.22 -14.51 17.64
N LEU A 767 -31.28 -14.62 16.70
CA LEU A 767 -31.13 -15.71 15.74
C LEU A 767 -29.73 -16.28 15.84
N VAL A 768 -29.61 -17.61 15.81
CA VAL A 768 -28.33 -18.33 15.75
C VAL A 768 -28.48 -19.51 14.81
N LYS A 769 -27.75 -19.52 13.70
CA LYS A 769 -27.70 -20.61 12.70
C LYS A 769 -29.09 -21.05 12.22
N GLY A 770 -29.94 -20.06 11.93
CA GLY A 770 -31.32 -20.26 11.50
C GLY A 770 -32.30 -20.72 12.59
N GLN A 771 -31.90 -20.69 13.86
CA GLN A 771 -32.77 -21.01 14.99
C GLN A 771 -33.14 -19.74 15.77
N VAL A 772 -34.43 -19.58 16.08
CA VAL A 772 -34.96 -18.53 16.95
C VAL A 772 -34.71 -18.93 18.41
N MET A 773 -34.10 -18.04 19.19
CA MET A 773 -33.68 -18.34 20.56
C MET A 773 -34.65 -17.77 21.62
N VAL A 774 -35.10 -18.63 22.54
CA VAL A 774 -35.95 -18.27 23.69
C VAL A 774 -35.33 -18.83 24.96
N GLY A 775 -34.38 -18.06 25.53
CA GLY A 775 -33.53 -18.54 26.63
C GLY A 775 -32.65 -19.70 26.18
N GLU A 776 -32.62 -20.78 26.94
CA GLU A 776 -31.87 -22.01 26.60
C GLU A 776 -32.56 -22.88 25.53
N SER A 777 -33.78 -22.53 25.11
CA SER A 777 -34.55 -23.29 24.11
C SER A 777 -34.49 -22.63 22.73
N SER A 778 -34.19 -23.42 21.70
CA SER A 778 -34.16 -22.97 20.30
C SER A 778 -35.22 -23.66 19.45
N LYS A 779 -35.60 -23.05 18.33
CA LYS A 779 -36.43 -23.70 17.30
C LYS A 779 -36.02 -23.27 15.89
N PRO A 780 -35.96 -24.18 14.89
CA PRO A 780 -35.75 -23.79 13.50
C PRO A 780 -36.75 -22.75 13.03
N LEU A 781 -36.28 -21.74 12.29
CA LEU A 781 -37.13 -20.68 11.75
C LEU A 781 -38.17 -21.23 10.76
N GLU A 782 -37.83 -22.28 10.02
CA GLU A 782 -38.69 -23.00 9.08
C GLU A 782 -39.92 -23.62 9.75
N ASP A 783 -39.84 -23.99 11.03
CA ASP A 783 -40.98 -24.54 11.78
C ASP A 783 -42.01 -23.46 12.16
N ILE A 784 -41.65 -22.18 12.00
CA ILE A 784 -42.45 -21.01 12.38
C ILE A 784 -42.89 -20.25 11.12
N VAL A 785 -41.97 -20.05 10.17
CA VAL A 785 -42.15 -19.32 8.92
C VAL A 785 -41.96 -20.28 7.74
N SER A 786 -42.98 -20.41 6.90
CA SER A 786 -42.90 -21.20 5.67
C SER A 786 -41.93 -20.55 4.67
N SER A 787 -41.00 -21.33 4.12
CA SER A 787 -40.08 -20.87 3.07
C SER A 787 -40.75 -20.54 1.72
N GLN A 788 -42.08 -20.70 1.63
CA GLN A 788 -42.88 -20.20 0.50
C GLN A 788 -43.38 -18.75 0.71
N ILE A 789 -43.19 -18.18 1.91
CA ILE A 789 -43.55 -16.79 2.21
C ILE A 789 -42.50 -15.87 1.59
N LEU A 790 -42.95 -14.94 0.75
CA LEU A 790 -42.10 -14.04 -0.02
C LEU A 790 -42.05 -12.66 0.65
N VAL A 791 -41.05 -11.84 0.30
CA VAL A 791 -40.93 -10.46 0.83
C VAL A 791 -42.19 -9.61 0.52
N GLU A 792 -42.87 -9.87 -0.60
CA GLU A 792 -44.15 -9.22 -0.94
C GLU A 792 -45.33 -9.51 0.01
N ASN A 793 -45.16 -10.44 0.96
CA ASN A 793 -46.13 -10.79 2.01
C ASN A 793 -45.80 -10.20 3.39
N ILE A 794 -44.70 -9.45 3.54
CA ILE A 794 -44.16 -8.99 4.84
C ILE A 794 -45.18 -8.28 5.74
N PHE A 795 -46.09 -7.47 5.19
CA PHE A 795 -47.14 -6.82 5.98
C PHE A 795 -48.15 -7.82 6.57
N ASP A 796 -48.54 -8.84 5.80
CA ASP A 796 -49.59 -9.79 6.20
C ASP A 796 -49.08 -10.78 7.27
N ILE A 797 -47.80 -11.19 7.20
CA ILE A 797 -47.19 -12.02 8.25
C ILE A 797 -47.09 -11.24 9.58
N ILE A 798 -46.58 -10.00 9.58
CA ILE A 798 -46.48 -9.17 10.79
C ILE A 798 -47.87 -8.95 11.40
N GLN A 799 -48.88 -8.66 10.59
CA GLN A 799 -50.26 -8.48 11.05
C GLN A 799 -50.91 -9.75 11.60
N LEU A 800 -50.41 -10.95 11.28
CA LEU A 800 -50.84 -12.22 11.89
C LEU A 800 -50.05 -12.55 13.15
N VAL A 801 -48.75 -12.22 13.19
CA VAL A 801 -47.87 -12.39 14.35
C VAL A 801 -48.30 -11.46 15.50
N ARG A 802 -48.47 -10.15 15.25
CA ARG A 802 -49.01 -9.18 16.24
C ARG A 802 -50.32 -9.68 16.86
N LYS A 803 -51.27 -10.13 16.04
CA LYS A 803 -52.58 -10.67 16.49
C LYS A 803 -52.46 -11.94 17.34
N ALA A 804 -51.47 -12.79 17.09
CA ALA A 804 -51.20 -13.95 17.94
C ALA A 804 -50.77 -13.52 19.35
N ILE A 805 -49.82 -12.58 19.39
CA ILE A 805 -49.21 -12.03 20.61
C ILE A 805 -50.27 -11.30 21.45
N GLU A 806 -51.09 -10.46 20.83
CA GLU A 806 -52.26 -9.82 21.45
C GLU A 806 -53.25 -10.85 22.00
N ALA A 807 -53.61 -11.87 21.21
CA ALA A 807 -54.56 -12.90 21.61
C ALA A 807 -54.06 -13.81 22.73
N SER A 808 -52.73 -13.97 22.90
CA SER A 808 -52.16 -14.62 24.09
C SER A 808 -52.19 -13.69 25.30
N LYS A 809 -51.68 -12.46 25.17
CA LYS A 809 -51.64 -11.48 26.27
C LYS A 809 -53.04 -11.21 26.85
N LEU A 810 -54.08 -11.20 26.01
CA LEU A 810 -55.49 -11.13 26.44
C LEU A 810 -56.00 -12.37 27.20
N LYS A 811 -55.45 -13.57 26.97
CA LYS A 811 -55.71 -14.76 27.81
C LYS A 811 -54.99 -14.64 29.15
N ASP A 812 -53.72 -14.27 29.13
CA ASP A 812 -52.87 -14.19 30.32
C ASP A 812 -53.39 -13.14 31.32
N VAL A 813 -53.80 -11.96 30.84
CA VAL A 813 -54.47 -10.94 31.68
C VAL A 813 -55.77 -11.48 32.29
N ARG A 814 -56.63 -12.15 31.50
CA ARG A 814 -57.86 -12.77 32.03
C ARG A 814 -57.58 -13.84 33.08
N ILE A 815 -56.50 -14.61 32.93
CA ILE A 815 -56.06 -15.61 33.92
C ILE A 815 -55.59 -14.91 35.21
N ALA A 816 -54.87 -13.78 35.11
CA ALA A 816 -54.46 -12.97 36.27
C ALA A 816 -55.65 -12.31 36.98
N ASP A 817 -56.65 -11.80 36.24
CA ASP A 817 -57.90 -11.24 36.80
C ASP A 817 -58.74 -12.32 37.50
N ILE A 818 -58.84 -13.51 36.92
CA ILE A 818 -59.50 -14.67 37.54
C ILE A 818 -58.73 -15.12 38.79
N ALA A 819 -57.39 -15.16 38.76
CA ALA A 819 -56.57 -15.54 39.90
C ALA A 819 -56.66 -14.53 41.07
N SER A 820 -56.66 -13.23 40.78
CA SER A 820 -56.75 -12.17 41.79
C SER A 820 -58.16 -12.06 42.39
N SER A 821 -59.22 -12.25 41.59
CA SER A 821 -60.59 -12.38 42.11
C SER A 821 -60.80 -13.67 42.92
N TYR A 822 -60.10 -14.77 42.60
CA TYR A 822 -60.07 -15.96 43.46
C TYR A 822 -59.29 -15.76 44.77
N GLN A 823 -58.29 -14.88 44.82
CA GLN A 823 -57.58 -14.57 46.06
C GLN A 823 -58.41 -13.67 46.98
N THR A 824 -59.13 -12.68 46.44
CA THR A 824 -59.97 -11.76 47.22
C THR A 824 -61.27 -12.40 47.74
N THR A 825 -61.74 -13.49 47.14
CA THR A 825 -62.94 -14.24 47.57
C THR A 825 -62.66 -15.36 48.59
N ARG A 826 -61.41 -15.60 49.02
CA ARG A 826 -61.10 -16.60 50.06
C ARG A 826 -61.71 -16.23 51.43
N PRO A 827 -62.47 -17.13 52.09
CA PRO A 827 -63.03 -16.88 53.42
C PRO A 827 -61.96 -16.60 54.49
N LYS A 828 -62.24 -15.64 55.39
CA LYS A 828 -61.29 -15.12 56.40
C LYS A 828 -60.99 -16.05 57.60
N GLU A 829 -61.24 -17.36 57.50
CA GLU A 829 -61.22 -18.25 58.67
C GLU A 829 -59.84 -18.82 59.08
N GLN A 830 -58.82 -18.80 58.20
CA GLN A 830 -57.52 -19.45 58.52
C GLN A 830 -56.36 -18.50 58.88
N GLN A 831 -56.51 -17.18 58.75
CA GLN A 831 -55.43 -16.22 59.02
C GLN A 831 -55.15 -15.91 60.52
N LYS A 832 -55.41 -16.87 61.42
CA LYS A 832 -55.22 -16.69 62.89
C LYS A 832 -54.16 -17.58 63.54
N ARG A 833 -53.36 -18.34 62.76
CA ARG A 833 -52.26 -19.19 63.27
C ARG A 833 -51.01 -19.20 62.37
N ARG A 834 -50.10 -18.23 62.58
CA ARG A 834 -48.61 -18.42 62.62
C ARG A 834 -47.88 -17.08 62.78
N GLY A 835 -47.86 -16.55 64.00
CA GLY A 835 -46.86 -15.57 64.41
C GLY A 835 -45.74 -16.26 65.19
N ARG A 836 -44.54 -16.43 64.61
CA ARG A 836 -43.32 -16.61 65.42
C ARG A 836 -42.06 -16.16 64.68
N LYS A 837 -41.20 -15.51 65.45
CA LYS A 837 -39.95 -14.83 65.06
C LYS A 837 -38.92 -15.79 64.44
N THR A 838 -38.09 -15.23 63.56
CA THR A 838 -36.62 -15.30 63.71
C THR A 838 -36.00 -13.99 63.21
N LYS A 839 -35.20 -13.33 64.04
CA LYS A 839 -34.20 -12.36 63.56
C LYS A 839 -32.95 -13.16 63.19
N GLY A 840 -32.41 -12.96 62.00
CA GLY A 840 -31.13 -13.52 61.57
C GLY A 840 -30.23 -12.38 61.07
N THR A 841 -29.22 -12.03 61.84
CA THR A 841 -28.13 -11.16 61.39
C THR A 841 -27.13 -11.97 60.58
N PHE A 842 -26.67 -11.45 59.45
CA PHE A 842 -25.37 -11.84 58.89
C PHE A 842 -24.58 -10.62 58.42
N ARG A 843 -23.27 -10.71 58.58
CA ARG A 843 -22.24 -9.82 58.03
C ARG A 843 -21.38 -10.66 57.10
N SER A 844 -21.25 -10.24 55.86
CA SER A 844 -20.08 -10.42 54.99
C SER A 844 -20.36 -9.60 53.73
#